data_AF-A0A665U847-F1
#
_entry.id   AF-A0A665U847-F1
#
_cell.length_a   1.000
_cell.length_b   1.000
_cell.length_c   1.000
_cell.angle_alpha   90.00
_cell.angle_beta   90.00
_cell.angle_gamma   90.00
#
_symmetry.space_group_name_H-M   'P 1'
#
loop_
_entity.id
_entity.type
_entity.pdbx_description
1 polymer ?
#
loop_
_entity_poly.entity_id
_entity_poly.type
_entity_poly.pdbx_seq_one_letter_code
_entity_poly.pdbx_strand_id
1 'polypeptide(L)'
;MAAQTGLSAPAVGRGVLPAFPSSSPSEAAPPGPMGADGWQLGSSSDAEKQFSRCAAKLRGLRPDCGQLRPELNLLFDQLLSENYNKTFYPNINIRAEDVCSLLKHASGLVPLSQEHLVVKLCQLIHHLLNQLKVIMDEQTLDVLVNYTARALKMCSTWTHSDVLLALSTVVYGNGLQCHQHLSDLLGEDGMLLVYSASSQENMELRRVALTCMANICFRIPGQQPLDDQYRSVCFTVFLKTLQSPKPPNTDELFYCMVIQAALKGLQCCLSGGKWKFSGGEELGSVLASLKRLMFHGAPGVSVEWPAVLYPAPLPQYEGLSVPKPAEPPKSSDPPKDGSVPCKASGSRGNDGEEDDKEAVSATLQKRGGREGGRGEGESLCKSSATSLYPSWIRNSSDSEFSDSEGNAQSKLRLYHGRVRQGALHCLLAVVKGVEKRTLYGYWSSFIPDSPVGGPPPLNLLTIILKDPSPKVRASALQVLSAMLDGSRQFLAVAEDTASPRTSYTPFSFSLATAVRELHRALSLALLAETAPQTLTQVIKCLAYMVANAPYHRLRPGLLSPLWKQMRPYVRHRDVNVRVSVLTLYGALVTTQAPLPEVRLLLQQPDSGGCSTGSFTPLHTHSPHVLHTPGEEDSLAPWLLRLCVSLVTQPREDQSDSEGASGGAVFEPSPVRLEALQVLSHLVRGYFSLTQECLCEIGQVSARCLGETDPSIQLHGAKLLEELGTGIIQQYRAENNVPESSRVPMSQVVKFWTEVLSGPLNGALQNEQHPMLQTSACDTLSSILPQAFAQLPDKTQLMCITVLLGLTYSENYLVKTAAVRALGVYILFPCLREDVMFVADTANTVLAALDDRSPNVRAKAAWSLGNLTDTLIVNMESVGVDFQEELSDMLLLKMLQAATRASADKDRVKSNAVRALGNLLHFLRQSQLTRSAFQHPLEDAVRALVKTVQSEATMKVRWNACYALGNAFKNPALPLDSALWSHDAFSALCHVVTSCKNFKVRIKSAAALAVPSHRGCYGDTKRFSCVWHSLATALENSEDTNDFLEYRYSASLRHTLSQALLHLLSVSEPQDMPALGASLAGEEGRGIKEHLVRYLRAEEGGEEGTEGEKDTRGDSFNPQQRIRRLQQTLLRLKGLEEGGGEEDKGKEVVSSFLEDLLKTCEEP
;
A
#
# COMPACT_ATOMS: atom_id res chain seq x y z
N MET A 1 -36.38 -0.33 -45.81
CA MET A 1 -36.49 0.83 -46.72
C MET A 1 -35.13 1.54 -46.76
N ALA A 2 -34.81 2.31 -47.80
CA ALA A 2 -33.41 2.65 -48.11
C ALA A 2 -33.16 4.14 -48.42
N ALA A 3 -31.98 4.62 -47.99
CA ALA A 3 -31.23 5.83 -48.36
C ALA A 3 -29.85 5.68 -47.63
N GLN A 4 -28.63 5.77 -48.17
CA GLN A 4 -28.04 6.49 -49.33
C GLN A 4 -28.17 8.01 -49.24
N THR A 5 -27.13 8.85 -49.42
CA THR A 5 -25.67 8.66 -49.63
C THR A 5 -24.96 10.01 -49.38
N GLY A 6 -23.65 10.04 -49.13
CA GLY A 6 -22.86 11.29 -49.21
C GLY A 6 -21.54 11.30 -48.45
N LEU A 7 -20.43 11.61 -49.13
CA LEU A 7 -19.09 11.78 -48.57
C LEU A 7 -18.64 13.25 -48.67
N SER A 8 -17.89 13.75 -47.68
CA SER A 8 -16.71 14.62 -47.90
C SER A 8 -16.00 14.97 -46.59
N ALA A 9 -14.68 15.17 -46.70
CA ALA A 9 -13.80 15.84 -45.75
C ALA A 9 -12.75 16.60 -46.59
N PRO A 10 -12.13 17.70 -46.09
CA PRO A 10 -10.95 17.50 -45.24
C PRO A 10 -10.64 18.61 -44.19
N ALA A 11 -9.67 18.28 -43.34
CA ALA A 11 -8.63 19.16 -42.77
C ALA A 11 -8.95 20.29 -41.75
N VAL A 12 -8.45 20.07 -40.53
CA VAL A 12 -7.75 21.02 -39.63
C VAL A 12 -8.51 22.23 -39.05
N GLY A 13 -8.79 22.14 -37.75
CA GLY A 13 -8.99 23.29 -36.85
C GLY A 13 -8.72 22.90 -35.39
N ARG A 14 -7.95 23.70 -34.64
CA ARG A 14 -7.80 23.52 -33.17
C ARG A 14 -9.07 24.04 -32.50
N GLY A 15 -9.82 23.18 -31.82
CA GLY A 15 -11.09 23.51 -31.15
C GLY A 15 -11.11 23.15 -29.66
N VAL A 16 -11.63 24.07 -28.85
CA VAL A 16 -11.74 23.98 -27.37
C VAL A 16 -12.73 22.90 -26.92
N LEU A 17 -12.48 22.30 -25.75
CA LEU A 17 -13.40 21.37 -25.06
C LEU A 17 -14.73 22.06 -24.68
N PRO A 18 -15.89 21.53 -25.11
CA PRO A 18 -17.18 21.93 -24.55
C PRO A 18 -17.44 21.17 -23.24
N ALA A 19 -17.71 21.89 -22.15
CA ALA A 19 -18.27 21.30 -20.94
C ALA A 19 -19.77 21.06 -21.12
N PHE A 20 -20.26 19.86 -20.77
CA PHE A 20 -21.69 19.58 -20.63
C PHE A 20 -22.12 19.73 -19.16
N PRO A 21 -23.36 20.16 -18.88
CA PRO A 21 -23.79 20.60 -17.55
C PRO A 21 -24.06 19.42 -16.61
N SER A 22 -23.71 19.57 -15.35
CA SER A 22 -24.13 18.68 -14.27
C SER A 22 -25.61 18.91 -13.94
N SER A 23 -26.46 17.93 -14.25
CA SER A 23 -27.86 17.91 -13.82
C SER A 23 -27.97 17.73 -12.30
N SER A 24 -28.97 18.37 -11.69
CA SER A 24 -29.28 18.24 -10.26
C SER A 24 -29.91 16.87 -9.95
N PRO A 25 -29.62 16.28 -8.78
CA PRO A 25 -30.46 15.22 -8.22
C PRO A 25 -31.86 15.79 -7.90
N SER A 26 -32.92 15.09 -8.27
CA SER A 26 -34.27 15.42 -7.81
C SER A 26 -34.46 14.86 -6.39
N GLU A 27 -34.80 15.70 -5.42
CA GLU A 27 -35.37 15.22 -4.16
C GLU A 27 -36.77 14.64 -4.43
N ALA A 28 -37.10 13.55 -3.71
CA ALA A 28 -38.43 12.96 -3.66
C ALA A 28 -39.01 13.21 -2.26
N ALA A 29 -40.32 13.44 -2.19
CA ALA A 29 -40.97 14.11 -1.06
C ALA A 29 -40.85 13.37 0.30
N PRO A 30 -40.67 14.10 1.42
CA PRO A 30 -40.97 13.57 2.75
C PRO A 30 -42.49 13.45 2.96
N PRO A 31 -42.96 12.52 3.82
CA PRO A 31 -44.38 12.32 4.05
C PRO A 31 -44.99 13.40 4.97
N GLY A 32 -46.20 13.86 4.63
CA GLY A 32 -47.16 14.34 5.63
C GLY A 32 -47.76 13.15 6.41
N PRO A 33 -48.42 13.38 7.58
CA PRO A 33 -49.59 14.26 7.60
C PRO A 33 -49.76 15.16 8.84
N MET A 34 -50.67 16.14 8.70
CA MET A 34 -51.57 16.75 9.70
C MET A 34 -51.05 17.07 11.13
N GLY A 35 -51.19 18.34 11.51
CA GLY A 35 -51.07 18.77 12.92
C GLY A 35 -50.70 20.25 13.04
N ALA A 36 -51.66 21.15 12.85
CA ALA A 36 -51.43 22.57 13.09
C ALA A 36 -51.66 22.91 14.57
N ASP A 37 -50.57 23.07 15.32
CA ASP A 37 -50.56 23.86 16.56
C ASP A 37 -49.19 24.50 16.78
N GLY A 38 -49.18 25.70 17.35
CA GLY A 38 -48.08 26.65 17.18
C GLY A 38 -46.84 26.41 18.06
N TRP A 39 -45.68 26.26 17.44
CA TRP A 39 -44.37 26.42 18.10
C TRP A 39 -43.76 27.79 17.74
N GLN A 40 -43.21 28.47 18.74
CA GLN A 40 -42.92 29.91 18.66
C GLN A 40 -41.74 30.23 17.74
N LEU A 41 -41.89 31.30 16.95
CA LEU A 41 -40.77 31.92 16.24
C LEU A 41 -39.77 32.45 17.28
N GLY A 42 -38.61 31.80 17.38
CA GLY A 42 -37.61 32.10 18.40
C GLY A 42 -37.16 33.56 18.38
N SER A 43 -37.11 34.20 19.55
CA SER A 43 -36.68 35.59 19.67
C SER A 43 -35.21 35.74 19.26
N SER A 44 -34.95 36.61 18.28
CA SER A 44 -33.61 37.05 17.88
C SER A 44 -32.74 37.39 19.10
N SER A 45 -31.46 36.99 19.09
CA SER A 45 -30.56 37.24 20.23
C SER A 45 -30.25 38.73 20.39
N ASP A 46 -29.97 39.22 21.60
CA ASP A 46 -29.74 40.66 21.80
C ASP A 46 -28.49 41.17 21.06
N ALA A 47 -27.44 40.34 20.93
CA ALA A 47 -26.28 40.63 20.08
C ALA A 47 -26.65 40.78 18.59
N GLU A 48 -27.60 39.99 18.09
CA GLU A 48 -28.11 40.06 16.71
C GLU A 48 -29.02 41.28 16.47
N LYS A 49 -29.90 41.59 17.43
CA LYS A 49 -30.67 42.85 17.45
C LYS A 49 -29.73 44.07 17.45
N GLN A 50 -28.70 44.03 18.30
CA GLN A 50 -27.67 45.07 18.41
C GLN A 50 -26.88 45.22 17.11
N PHE A 51 -26.39 44.12 16.54
CA PHE A 51 -25.72 44.11 15.25
C PHE A 51 -26.59 44.74 14.14
N SER A 52 -27.84 44.30 14.01
CA SER A 52 -28.78 44.84 13.01
C SER A 52 -29.03 46.33 13.21
N ARG A 53 -29.20 46.78 14.46
CA ARG A 53 -29.40 48.19 14.82
C ARG A 53 -28.19 49.05 14.48
N CYS A 54 -26.99 48.60 14.81
CA CYS A 54 -25.75 49.33 14.54
C CYS A 54 -25.41 49.31 13.04
N ALA A 55 -25.64 48.19 12.35
CA ALA A 55 -25.44 48.07 10.91
C ALA A 55 -26.39 48.97 10.10
N ALA A 56 -27.67 49.02 10.47
CA ALA A 56 -28.65 49.92 9.84
C ALA A 56 -28.25 51.39 9.99
N LYS A 57 -27.81 51.81 11.18
CA LYS A 57 -27.27 53.16 11.42
C LYS A 57 -26.03 53.44 10.57
N LEU A 58 -25.06 52.53 10.57
CA LEU A 58 -23.79 52.74 9.88
C LEU A 58 -23.96 52.81 8.34
N ARG A 59 -24.88 52.02 7.76
CA ARG A 59 -25.28 52.13 6.34
C ARG A 59 -25.92 53.47 5.98
N GLY A 60 -26.54 54.15 6.95
CA GLY A 60 -27.12 55.49 6.79
C GLY A 60 -26.09 56.61 6.71
N LEU A 61 -24.89 56.43 7.28
CA LEU A 61 -23.86 57.45 7.33
C LEU A 61 -23.24 57.75 5.95
N ARG A 62 -22.75 58.98 5.78
CA ARG A 62 -22.11 59.51 4.56
C ARG A 62 -20.85 60.31 4.93
N PRO A 63 -19.84 60.43 4.03
CA PRO A 63 -18.59 61.13 4.32
C PRO A 63 -18.76 62.57 4.79
N ASP A 64 -19.77 63.27 4.28
CA ASP A 64 -20.00 64.71 4.51
C ASP A 64 -20.78 65.01 5.81
N CYS A 65 -21.05 64.02 6.66
CA CYS A 65 -21.77 64.23 7.92
C CYS A 65 -20.91 64.95 8.97
N GLY A 66 -21.38 66.10 9.46
CA GLY A 66 -20.68 66.90 10.47
C GLY A 66 -20.44 66.23 11.83
N GLN A 67 -21.10 65.09 12.12
CA GLN A 67 -20.89 64.29 13.33
C GLN A 67 -20.32 62.88 13.06
N LEU A 68 -19.80 62.63 11.84
CA LEU A 68 -19.33 61.30 11.41
C LEU A 68 -18.32 60.65 12.37
N ARG A 69 -17.36 61.42 12.93
CA ARG A 69 -16.29 60.83 13.77
C ARG A 69 -16.81 60.33 15.12
N PRO A 70 -17.56 61.12 15.93
CA PRO A 70 -18.20 60.59 17.14
C PRO A 70 -19.18 59.44 16.87
N GLU A 71 -19.96 59.51 15.79
CA GLU A 71 -20.95 58.47 15.45
C GLU A 71 -20.29 57.13 15.09
N LEU A 72 -19.26 57.13 14.23
CA LEU A 72 -18.48 55.93 13.92
C LEU A 72 -17.82 55.34 15.16
N ASN A 73 -17.20 56.18 15.99
CA ASN A 73 -16.55 55.77 17.23
C ASN A 73 -17.53 55.04 18.17
N LEU A 74 -18.72 55.61 18.37
CA LEU A 74 -19.79 55.02 19.18
C LEU A 74 -20.34 53.71 18.59
N LEU A 75 -20.53 53.65 17.27
CA LEU A 75 -21.06 52.46 16.59
C LEU A 75 -20.04 51.30 16.57
N PHE A 76 -18.75 51.59 16.45
CA PHE A 76 -17.69 50.57 16.57
C PHE A 76 -17.62 50.03 18.00
N ASP A 77 -17.65 50.88 19.02
CA ASP A 77 -17.67 50.43 20.43
C ASP A 77 -18.90 49.56 20.75
N GLN A 78 -20.07 49.92 20.20
CA GLN A 78 -21.32 49.16 20.34
C GLN A 78 -21.36 47.82 19.57
N LEU A 79 -20.42 47.57 18.66
CA LEU A 79 -20.25 46.30 17.96
C LEU A 79 -19.10 45.46 18.57
N LEU A 80 -18.08 46.12 19.11
CA LEU A 80 -16.97 45.47 19.83
C LEU A 80 -17.38 44.97 21.23
N SER A 81 -18.42 45.54 21.84
CA SER A 81 -18.95 45.10 23.14
C SER A 81 -19.63 43.73 23.11
N GLU A 82 -20.08 43.28 21.93
CA GLU A 82 -20.88 42.07 21.77
C GLU A 82 -20.03 40.81 21.53
N ASN A 83 -20.56 39.65 21.92
CA ASN A 83 -19.93 38.35 21.66
C ASN A 83 -20.77 37.53 20.66
N TYR A 84 -20.27 37.43 19.43
CA TYR A 84 -20.90 36.76 18.29
C TYR A 84 -20.47 35.29 18.12
N ASN A 85 -19.71 34.74 19.08
CA ASN A 85 -19.16 33.40 18.95
C ASN A 85 -20.26 32.32 19.02
N LYS A 86 -20.53 31.68 17.88
CA LYS A 86 -21.53 30.62 17.69
C LYS A 86 -21.36 29.40 18.61
N THR A 87 -20.19 29.22 19.24
CA THR A 87 -19.97 28.18 20.26
C THR A 87 -20.71 28.46 21.57
N PHE A 88 -20.94 29.74 21.92
CA PHE A 88 -21.67 30.15 23.12
C PHE A 88 -23.15 30.47 22.83
N TYR A 89 -23.43 30.99 21.63
CA TYR A 89 -24.79 31.30 21.18
C TYR A 89 -25.05 30.62 19.82
N PRO A 90 -25.51 29.35 19.80
CA PRO A 90 -25.69 28.58 18.57
C PRO A 90 -26.77 29.15 17.63
N ASN A 91 -27.65 30.03 18.13
CA ASN A 91 -28.78 30.58 17.39
C ASN A 91 -28.52 31.98 16.75
N ILE A 92 -27.28 32.46 16.68
CA ILE A 92 -26.97 33.74 16.01
C ILE A 92 -27.01 33.54 14.48
N ASN A 93 -28.00 34.16 13.82
CA ASN A 93 -28.28 34.02 12.39
C ASN A 93 -27.88 35.26 11.56
N ILE A 94 -26.80 35.95 11.98
CA ILE A 94 -26.20 37.05 11.22
C ILE A 94 -25.64 36.50 9.90
N ARG A 95 -26.15 37.01 8.77
CA ARG A 95 -25.70 36.64 7.42
C ARG A 95 -24.30 37.15 7.12
N ALA A 96 -23.55 36.35 6.34
CA ALA A 96 -22.24 36.74 5.80
C ALA A 96 -22.33 38.03 4.96
N GLU A 97 -23.36 38.13 4.12
CA GLU A 97 -23.69 39.29 3.27
C GLU A 97 -23.78 40.59 4.07
N ASP A 98 -24.48 40.57 5.22
CA ASP A 98 -24.69 41.75 6.06
C ASP A 98 -23.39 42.24 6.70
N VAL A 99 -22.51 41.33 7.12
CA VAL A 99 -21.18 41.64 7.66
C VAL A 99 -20.27 42.19 6.56
N CYS A 100 -20.26 41.57 5.38
CA CYS A 100 -19.44 42.01 4.26
C CYS A 100 -19.84 43.42 3.80
N SER A 101 -21.15 43.66 3.63
CA SER A 101 -21.73 44.98 3.36
C SER A 101 -21.35 46.02 4.43
N LEU A 102 -21.41 45.64 5.72
CA LEU A 102 -21.08 46.53 6.83
C LEU A 102 -19.61 46.95 6.82
N LEU A 103 -18.69 45.99 6.71
CA LEU A 103 -17.25 46.25 6.73
C LEU A 103 -16.81 47.04 5.49
N LYS A 104 -17.32 46.69 4.30
CA LYS A 104 -17.06 47.41 3.04
C LYS A 104 -17.48 48.88 3.11
N HIS A 105 -18.64 49.18 3.71
CA HIS A 105 -19.09 50.57 3.91
C HIS A 105 -18.26 51.30 4.99
N ALA A 106 -17.94 50.62 6.10
CA ALA A 106 -17.12 51.21 7.17
C ALA A 106 -15.70 51.60 6.69
N SER A 107 -15.05 50.77 5.88
CA SER A 107 -13.78 51.11 5.22
C SER A 107 -13.87 52.27 4.23
N GLY A 108 -15.06 52.55 3.68
CA GLY A 108 -15.31 53.76 2.87
C GLY A 108 -15.49 55.04 3.70
N LEU A 109 -15.92 54.93 4.96
CA LEU A 109 -16.19 56.07 5.85
C LEU A 109 -15.00 56.48 6.73
N VAL A 110 -14.02 55.60 6.96
CA VAL A 110 -12.85 55.88 7.81
C VAL A 110 -11.62 56.23 6.95
N PRO A 111 -11.28 57.52 6.75
CA PRO A 111 -10.08 57.89 6.02
C PRO A 111 -8.82 57.60 6.85
N LEU A 112 -7.75 57.18 6.17
CA LEU A 112 -6.50 56.74 6.78
C LEU A 112 -5.71 57.85 7.52
N SER A 113 -6.13 59.11 7.40
CA SER A 113 -5.66 60.24 8.20
C SER A 113 -6.25 60.32 9.62
N GLN A 114 -7.15 59.40 9.99
CA GLN A 114 -7.78 59.33 11.31
C GLN A 114 -7.38 58.04 12.05
N GLU A 115 -6.10 57.91 12.37
CA GLU A 115 -5.46 56.69 12.90
C GLU A 115 -6.23 55.99 14.04
N HIS A 116 -6.80 56.74 14.99
CA HIS A 116 -7.63 56.15 16.07
C HIS A 116 -8.89 55.42 15.57
N LEU A 117 -9.53 55.91 14.49
CA LEU A 117 -10.66 55.21 13.86
C LEU A 117 -10.18 54.06 12.98
N VAL A 118 -9.00 54.16 12.36
CA VAL A 118 -8.38 53.05 11.60
C VAL A 118 -8.14 51.85 12.51
N VAL A 119 -7.58 52.08 13.72
CA VAL A 119 -7.37 51.05 14.73
C VAL A 119 -8.69 50.40 15.16
N LYS A 120 -9.72 51.19 15.52
CA LYS A 120 -11.03 50.63 15.91
C LYS A 120 -11.73 49.86 14.78
N LEU A 121 -11.62 50.33 13.53
CA LEU A 121 -12.14 49.60 12.37
C LEU A 121 -11.38 48.28 12.16
N CYS A 122 -10.06 48.27 12.31
CA CYS A 122 -9.26 47.04 12.22
C CYS A 122 -9.60 46.05 13.33
N GLN A 123 -9.79 46.52 14.57
CA GLN A 123 -10.30 45.71 15.67
C GLN A 123 -11.69 45.13 15.37
N LEU A 124 -12.59 45.92 14.79
CA LEU A 124 -13.94 45.48 14.40
C LEU A 124 -13.92 44.42 13.27
N ILE A 125 -13.08 44.62 12.24
CA ILE A 125 -12.84 43.64 11.17
C ILE A 125 -12.35 42.33 11.77
N HIS A 126 -11.35 42.39 12.66
CA HIS A 126 -10.79 41.20 13.32
C HIS A 126 -11.84 40.48 14.17
N HIS A 127 -12.58 41.22 15.01
CA HIS A 127 -13.61 40.69 15.91
C HIS A 127 -14.73 39.97 15.17
N LEU A 128 -15.37 40.65 14.21
CA LEU A 128 -16.51 40.10 13.47
C LEU A 128 -16.11 38.88 12.62
N LEU A 129 -15.02 38.97 11.84
CA LEU A 129 -14.61 37.87 10.97
C LEU A 129 -14.19 36.62 11.78
N ASN A 130 -13.45 36.80 12.87
CA ASN A 130 -12.97 35.70 13.71
C ASN A 130 -14.12 35.00 14.47
N GLN A 131 -15.07 35.75 15.02
CA GLN A 131 -16.17 35.17 15.82
C GLN A 131 -17.29 34.57 14.96
N LEU A 132 -17.70 35.23 13.88
CA LEU A 132 -18.80 34.74 13.01
C LEU A 132 -18.34 33.71 11.96
N LYS A 133 -17.04 33.65 11.67
CA LYS A 133 -16.40 32.81 10.63
C LYS A 133 -17.03 33.02 9.26
N VAL A 134 -17.01 34.28 8.83
CA VAL A 134 -17.64 34.75 7.59
C VAL A 134 -16.87 34.27 6.36
N ILE A 135 -17.57 33.63 5.42
CA ILE A 135 -17.08 33.46 4.05
C ILE A 135 -17.35 34.79 3.33
N MET A 136 -16.30 35.43 2.83
CA MET A 136 -16.37 36.76 2.22
C MET A 136 -16.56 36.66 0.69
N ASP A 137 -17.25 37.65 0.11
CA ASP A 137 -17.25 37.85 -1.34
C ASP A 137 -15.94 38.48 -1.82
N GLU A 138 -15.60 38.26 -3.09
CA GLU A 138 -14.36 38.72 -3.72
C GLU A 138 -14.19 40.25 -3.69
N GLN A 139 -15.28 41.01 -3.82
CA GLN A 139 -15.19 42.48 -3.81
C GLN A 139 -14.96 43.02 -2.39
N THR A 140 -15.54 42.40 -1.37
CA THR A 140 -15.27 42.78 0.03
C THR A 140 -13.88 42.34 0.45
N LEU A 141 -13.39 41.18 -0.02
CA LEU A 141 -12.00 40.76 0.17
C LEU A 141 -11.03 41.79 -0.43
N ASP A 142 -11.23 42.17 -1.69
CA ASP A 142 -10.41 43.19 -2.34
C ASP A 142 -10.39 44.51 -1.56
N VAL A 143 -11.56 45.03 -1.18
CA VAL A 143 -11.66 46.31 -0.44
C VAL A 143 -10.94 46.24 0.92
N LEU A 144 -11.09 45.15 1.68
CA LEU A 144 -10.47 45.04 3.00
C LEU A 144 -8.95 44.77 2.94
N VAL A 145 -8.47 44.02 1.94
CA VAL A 145 -7.03 43.87 1.69
C VAL A 145 -6.42 45.18 1.23
N ASN A 146 -7.03 45.88 0.26
CA ASN A 146 -6.61 47.22 -0.18
C ASN A 146 -6.56 48.22 0.99
N TYR A 147 -7.59 48.23 1.84
CA TYR A 147 -7.67 49.14 2.98
C TYR A 147 -6.55 48.89 4.00
N THR A 148 -6.35 47.63 4.41
CA THR A 148 -5.33 47.27 5.40
C THR A 148 -3.91 47.41 4.84
N ALA A 149 -3.64 47.04 3.59
CA ALA A 149 -2.35 47.26 2.94
C ALA A 149 -1.99 48.76 2.85
N ARG A 150 -2.96 49.62 2.49
CA ARG A 150 -2.76 51.08 2.47
C ARG A 150 -2.61 51.69 3.86
N ALA A 151 -3.28 51.15 4.88
CA ALA A 151 -3.07 51.56 6.27
C ALA A 151 -1.64 51.28 6.74
N LEU A 152 -1.08 50.09 6.46
CA LEU A 152 0.32 49.77 6.78
C LEU A 152 1.33 50.68 6.04
N LYS A 153 0.99 51.13 4.83
CA LYS A 153 1.83 52.03 4.00
C LYS A 153 1.74 53.52 4.39
N MET A 154 0.69 53.97 5.09
CA MET A 154 0.45 55.41 5.33
C MET A 154 0.20 55.81 6.80
N CYS A 155 -0.22 54.90 7.67
CA CYS A 155 -0.45 55.19 9.09
C CYS A 155 0.81 54.95 9.92
N SER A 156 0.90 55.63 11.06
CA SER A 156 2.02 55.55 12.01
C SER A 156 2.16 54.16 12.66
N THR A 157 3.39 53.80 13.04
CA THR A 157 3.76 52.44 13.49
C THR A 157 2.99 51.91 14.69
N TRP A 158 2.49 52.78 15.56
CA TRP A 158 1.65 52.39 16.71
C TRP A 158 0.32 51.74 16.29
N THR A 159 -0.17 51.99 15.07
CA THR A 159 -1.39 51.38 14.52
C THR A 159 -1.18 49.98 13.95
N HIS A 160 0.07 49.59 13.64
CA HIS A 160 0.34 48.46 12.75
C HIS A 160 -0.03 47.09 13.33
N SER A 161 -0.11 46.94 14.67
CA SER A 161 -0.49 45.67 15.30
C SER A 161 -1.95 45.30 14.98
N ASP A 162 -2.89 46.22 15.23
CA ASP A 162 -4.31 46.03 14.93
C ASP A 162 -4.57 45.89 13.42
N VAL A 163 -3.87 46.68 12.60
CA VAL A 163 -4.00 46.59 11.12
C VAL A 163 -3.50 45.23 10.61
N LEU A 164 -2.37 44.72 11.12
CA LEU A 164 -1.91 43.37 10.80
C LEU A 164 -2.87 42.29 11.32
N LEU A 165 -3.48 42.46 12.51
CA LEU A 165 -4.45 41.51 13.06
C LEU A 165 -5.72 41.43 12.20
N ALA A 166 -6.21 42.58 11.70
CA ALA A 166 -7.32 42.66 10.76
C ALA A 166 -6.99 41.96 9.44
N LEU A 167 -5.84 42.28 8.83
CA LEU A 167 -5.33 41.64 7.62
C LEU A 167 -5.22 40.11 7.81
N SER A 168 -4.72 39.66 8.96
CA SER A 168 -4.54 38.23 9.29
C SER A 168 -5.86 37.46 9.24
N THR A 169 -6.95 38.06 9.71
CA THR A 169 -8.32 37.50 9.60
C THR A 169 -8.90 37.60 8.19
N VAL A 170 -8.67 38.72 7.48
CA VAL A 170 -9.17 38.92 6.11
C VAL A 170 -8.60 37.90 5.12
N VAL A 171 -7.31 37.53 5.25
CA VAL A 171 -6.66 36.56 4.35
C VAL A 171 -6.86 35.09 4.76
N TYR A 172 -7.57 34.79 5.85
CA TYR A 172 -7.70 33.43 6.40
C TYR A 172 -8.46 32.49 5.45
N GLY A 173 -7.73 31.62 4.74
CA GLY A 173 -8.30 30.68 3.76
C GLY A 173 -8.67 31.30 2.40
N ASN A 174 -8.39 32.60 2.24
CA ASN A 174 -8.73 33.40 1.06
C ASN A 174 -7.51 33.68 0.15
N GLY A 175 -6.33 33.12 0.47
CA GLY A 175 -5.05 33.48 -0.15
C GLY A 175 -4.98 33.36 -1.68
N LEU A 176 -5.77 32.46 -2.30
CA LEU A 176 -5.90 32.37 -3.76
C LEU A 176 -6.59 33.59 -4.37
N GLN A 177 -7.65 34.09 -3.71
CA GLN A 177 -8.48 35.19 -4.20
C GLN A 177 -7.75 36.53 -4.02
N CYS A 178 -6.77 36.59 -3.12
CA CYS A 178 -5.87 37.74 -2.95
C CYS A 178 -4.87 37.95 -4.11
N HIS A 179 -4.99 37.28 -5.27
CA HIS A 179 -3.94 37.23 -6.30
C HIS A 179 -3.43 38.60 -6.77
N GLN A 180 -4.29 39.61 -6.82
CA GLN A 180 -3.94 41.00 -7.20
C GLN A 180 -3.04 41.69 -6.16
N HIS A 181 -3.10 41.23 -4.90
CA HIS A 181 -2.43 41.79 -3.73
C HIS A 181 -1.19 40.99 -3.30
N LEU A 182 -0.96 39.80 -3.86
CA LEU A 182 0.18 38.96 -3.48
C LEU A 182 1.53 39.64 -3.77
N SER A 183 1.65 40.42 -4.83
CA SER A 183 2.87 41.21 -5.10
C SER A 183 3.09 42.28 -4.03
N ASP A 184 2.04 43.01 -3.64
CA ASP A 184 2.08 44.11 -2.67
C ASP A 184 2.34 43.62 -1.22
N LEU A 185 2.01 42.36 -0.95
CA LEU A 185 2.17 41.71 0.36
C LEU A 185 3.43 40.84 0.47
N LEU A 186 3.83 40.15 -0.61
CA LEU A 186 4.84 39.07 -0.63
C LEU A 186 5.87 39.19 -1.77
N GLY A 187 5.83 40.25 -2.59
CA GLY A 187 6.91 40.62 -3.51
C GLY A 187 8.15 41.13 -2.76
N GLU A 188 9.18 41.58 -3.49
CA GLU A 188 10.51 41.88 -2.91
C GLU A 188 10.44 42.98 -1.82
N ASP A 189 9.71 44.07 -2.07
CA ASP A 189 9.37 45.13 -1.09
C ASP A 189 8.04 44.86 -0.35
N GLY A 190 7.54 43.62 -0.37
CA GLY A 190 6.23 43.25 0.14
C GLY A 190 6.11 43.44 1.65
N MET A 191 5.03 44.09 2.10
CA MET A 191 4.89 44.53 3.50
C MET A 191 5.04 43.39 4.51
N LEU A 192 4.58 42.17 4.21
CA LEU A 192 4.72 41.03 5.12
C LEU A 192 6.16 40.52 5.21
N LEU A 193 7.00 40.70 4.17
CA LEU A 193 8.43 40.38 4.25
C LEU A 193 9.14 41.35 5.20
N VAL A 194 8.83 42.64 5.12
CA VAL A 194 9.41 43.69 5.99
C VAL A 194 9.09 43.42 7.48
N TYR A 195 7.83 43.10 7.82
CA TYR A 195 7.47 42.80 9.21
C TYR A 195 7.90 41.40 9.68
N SER A 196 8.05 40.41 8.80
CA SER A 196 8.51 39.05 9.18
C SER A 196 10.03 38.91 9.31
N ALA A 197 10.79 39.88 8.79
CA ALA A 197 12.25 39.91 8.78
C ALA A 197 12.90 39.74 10.16
N SER A 198 14.12 39.18 10.19
CA SER A 198 14.92 39.00 11.40
C SER A 198 15.42 40.31 12.03
N SER A 199 15.32 41.43 11.32
CA SER A 199 15.62 42.79 11.79
C SER A 199 14.45 43.47 12.49
N GLN A 200 13.25 42.89 12.49
CA GLN A 200 12.09 43.47 13.17
C GLN A 200 12.19 43.23 14.69
N GLU A 201 12.50 44.29 15.43
CA GLU A 201 12.59 44.27 16.90
C GLU A 201 11.24 44.00 17.57
N ASN A 202 10.13 44.46 16.97
CA ASN A 202 8.80 44.21 17.50
C ASN A 202 8.34 42.78 17.17
N MET A 203 8.58 41.87 18.12
CA MET A 203 8.19 40.46 18.05
C MET A 203 6.68 40.23 17.90
N GLU A 204 5.81 41.19 18.27
CA GLU A 204 4.37 41.08 17.98
C GLU A 204 4.05 41.37 16.51
N LEU A 205 4.56 42.46 15.93
CA LEU A 205 4.39 42.73 14.49
C LEU A 205 4.93 41.55 13.67
N ARG A 206 6.09 41.00 14.07
CA ARG A 206 6.68 39.80 13.45
C ARG A 206 5.79 38.55 13.59
N ARG A 207 5.24 38.30 14.79
CA ARG A 207 4.26 37.22 15.04
C ARG A 207 3.05 37.32 14.13
N VAL A 208 2.45 38.50 14.03
CA VAL A 208 1.20 38.67 13.28
C VAL A 208 1.47 38.62 11.78
N ALA A 209 2.55 39.22 11.29
CA ALA A 209 2.95 39.12 9.88
C ALA A 209 3.19 37.66 9.43
N LEU A 210 3.92 36.87 10.22
CA LEU A 210 4.08 35.43 9.98
C LEU A 210 2.74 34.68 10.02
N THR A 211 1.79 35.14 10.83
CA THR A 211 0.42 34.58 10.89
C THR A 211 -0.38 34.94 9.64
N CYS A 212 -0.26 36.17 9.11
CA CYS A 212 -0.84 36.56 7.81
C CYS A 212 -0.31 35.67 6.68
N MET A 213 1.01 35.49 6.60
CA MET A 213 1.65 34.62 5.61
C MET A 213 1.15 33.17 5.75
N ALA A 214 1.07 32.64 6.98
CA ALA A 214 0.57 31.29 7.24
C ALA A 214 -0.91 31.14 6.85
N ASN A 215 -1.71 32.20 6.98
CA ASN A 215 -3.12 32.24 6.61
C ASN A 215 -3.33 32.39 5.08
N ILE A 216 -2.42 33.05 4.36
CA ILE A 216 -2.36 33.08 2.88
C ILE A 216 -1.98 31.70 2.32
N CYS A 217 -1.04 31.00 2.96
CA CYS A 217 -0.69 29.63 2.60
C CYS A 217 -1.70 28.57 3.07
N PHE A 218 -2.70 28.92 3.88
CA PHE A 218 -3.72 28.00 4.37
C PHE A 218 -4.77 27.73 3.29
N ARG A 219 -5.04 26.44 3.04
CA ARG A 219 -5.89 25.94 1.96
C ARG A 219 -7.08 25.17 2.53
N ILE A 220 -8.30 25.53 2.11
CA ILE A 220 -9.51 24.76 2.41
C ILE A 220 -9.53 23.51 1.50
N PRO A 221 -9.86 22.31 2.00
CA PRO A 221 -9.95 21.10 1.17
C PRO A 221 -10.83 21.31 -0.06
N GLY A 222 -10.29 21.06 -1.25
CA GLY A 222 -10.96 21.24 -2.54
C GLY A 222 -10.48 22.46 -3.36
N GLN A 223 -9.99 23.52 -2.72
CA GLN A 223 -9.38 24.67 -3.42
C GLN A 223 -8.08 24.27 -4.16
N GLN A 224 -7.54 25.12 -5.04
CA GLN A 224 -6.20 24.94 -5.65
C GLN A 224 -5.07 25.27 -4.64
N PRO A 225 -3.80 24.90 -4.90
CA PRO A 225 -2.66 25.41 -4.14
C PRO A 225 -2.34 26.88 -4.50
N LEU A 226 -1.76 27.62 -3.56
CA LEU A 226 -1.13 28.93 -3.83
C LEU A 226 0.01 28.75 -4.84
N ASP A 227 0.19 29.75 -5.72
CA ASP A 227 1.26 29.79 -6.73
C ASP A 227 2.65 29.57 -6.09
N ASP A 228 3.48 28.75 -6.77
CA ASP A 228 4.74 28.23 -6.24
C ASP A 228 5.77 29.33 -5.98
N GLN A 229 5.73 30.45 -6.71
CA GLN A 229 6.57 31.62 -6.45
C GLN A 229 6.34 32.17 -5.03
N TYR A 230 5.12 32.60 -4.72
CA TYR A 230 4.78 33.16 -3.40
C TYR A 230 4.83 32.09 -2.29
N ARG A 231 4.51 30.83 -2.61
CA ARG A 231 4.59 29.70 -1.68
C ARG A 231 6.05 29.39 -1.27
N SER A 232 7.01 29.53 -2.19
CA SER A 232 8.46 29.42 -1.95
C SER A 232 9.01 30.57 -1.11
N VAL A 233 8.61 31.81 -1.40
CA VAL A 233 8.96 32.98 -0.56
C VAL A 233 8.50 32.78 0.89
N CYS A 234 7.23 32.39 1.09
CA CYS A 234 6.70 32.13 2.43
C CYS A 234 7.44 30.99 3.15
N PHE A 235 7.66 29.86 2.47
CA PHE A 235 8.41 28.72 3.00
C PHE A 235 9.81 29.15 3.47
N THR A 236 10.52 29.95 2.68
CA THR A 236 11.88 30.44 2.98
C THR A 236 11.89 31.32 4.23
N VAL A 237 10.91 32.23 4.37
CA VAL A 237 10.78 33.10 5.55
C VAL A 237 10.46 32.30 6.81
N PHE A 238 9.59 31.28 6.72
CA PHE A 238 9.32 30.39 7.84
C PHE A 238 10.57 29.61 8.24
N LEU A 239 11.26 28.96 7.29
CA LEU A 239 12.45 28.17 7.57
C LEU A 239 13.56 29.02 8.20
N LYS A 240 13.87 30.19 7.63
CA LYS A 240 14.84 31.16 8.19
C LYS A 240 14.47 31.61 9.60
N THR A 241 13.18 31.82 9.88
CA THR A 241 12.68 32.17 11.22
C THR A 241 12.84 31.01 12.22
N LEU A 242 12.62 29.76 11.79
CA LEU A 242 12.78 28.57 12.63
C LEU A 242 14.24 28.17 12.87
N GLN A 243 15.15 28.59 11.99
CA GLN A 243 16.60 28.41 12.10
C GLN A 243 17.27 29.47 12.98
N SER A 244 16.82 30.73 12.88
CA SER A 244 17.32 31.88 13.65
C SER A 244 17.42 31.57 15.16
N PRO A 245 18.48 32.02 15.87
CA PRO A 245 18.55 31.94 17.33
C PRO A 245 17.53 32.90 17.98
N LYS A 246 17.21 32.69 19.27
CA LYS A 246 16.45 33.69 20.04
C LYS A 246 17.29 34.97 20.16
N PRO A 247 16.76 36.17 19.85
CA PRO A 247 17.50 37.41 20.06
C PRO A 247 17.77 37.64 21.56
N PRO A 248 18.87 38.35 21.92
CA PRO A 248 19.10 38.76 23.31
C PRO A 248 17.94 39.61 23.82
N ASN A 249 17.73 39.60 25.14
CA ASN A 249 16.68 40.35 25.86
C ASN A 249 15.22 40.06 25.44
N THR A 250 14.97 39.09 24.55
CA THR A 250 13.61 38.74 24.12
C THR A 250 12.93 37.77 25.10
N ASP A 251 11.71 38.09 25.50
CA ASP A 251 10.86 37.21 26.30
C ASP A 251 10.61 35.84 25.63
N GLU A 252 10.60 34.78 26.44
CA GLU A 252 10.54 33.40 25.94
C GLU A 252 9.13 32.99 25.48
N LEU A 253 8.07 33.56 26.08
CA LEU A 253 6.68 33.32 25.66
C LEU A 253 6.39 33.96 24.29
N PHE A 254 6.81 35.21 24.09
CA PHE A 254 6.71 35.90 22.79
C PHE A 254 7.56 35.22 21.71
N TYR A 255 8.77 34.75 22.04
CA TYR A 255 9.57 33.94 21.12
C TYR A 255 8.84 32.64 20.72
N CYS A 256 8.25 31.92 21.68
CA CYS A 256 7.44 30.73 21.40
C CYS A 256 6.24 31.03 20.49
N MET A 257 5.62 32.21 20.61
CA MET A 257 4.52 32.63 19.74
C MET A 257 4.97 32.87 18.29
N VAL A 258 6.14 33.49 18.08
CA VAL A 258 6.75 33.67 16.75
C VAL A 258 7.11 32.32 16.12
N ILE A 259 7.72 31.41 16.88
CA ILE A 259 8.05 30.06 16.42
C ILE A 259 6.78 29.25 16.10
N GLN A 260 5.71 29.35 16.90
CA GLN A 260 4.42 28.70 16.60
C GLN A 260 3.78 29.23 15.31
N ALA A 261 3.85 30.54 15.04
CA ALA A 261 3.37 31.13 13.78
C ALA A 261 4.15 30.60 12.57
N ALA A 262 5.48 30.57 12.66
CA ALA A 262 6.32 30.05 11.58
C ALA A 262 6.17 28.52 11.36
N LEU A 263 5.97 27.73 12.43
CA LEU A 263 5.65 26.30 12.31
C LEU A 263 4.30 26.09 11.62
N LYS A 264 3.25 26.82 12.01
CA LYS A 264 1.94 26.76 11.34
C LYS A 264 2.07 27.09 9.85
N GLY A 265 2.82 28.14 9.51
CA GLY A 265 3.09 28.54 8.13
C GLY A 265 3.82 27.46 7.32
N LEU A 266 4.91 26.92 7.86
CA LEU A 266 5.67 25.83 7.24
C LEU A 266 4.79 24.59 7.03
N GLN A 267 3.95 24.22 8.02
CA GLN A 267 2.98 23.14 7.89
C GLN A 267 1.99 23.39 6.73
N CYS A 268 1.49 24.61 6.57
CA CYS A 268 0.60 24.97 5.46
C CYS A 268 1.29 24.85 4.08
N CYS A 269 2.51 25.38 3.91
CA CYS A 269 3.28 25.24 2.67
C CYS A 269 3.47 23.75 2.27
N LEU A 270 3.89 22.92 3.23
CA LEU A 270 4.13 21.49 3.05
C LEU A 270 2.84 20.68 2.80
N SER A 271 1.73 21.06 3.43
CA SER A 271 0.44 20.37 3.26
C SER A 271 -0.33 20.80 2.00
N GLY A 272 0.10 21.89 1.33
CA GLY A 272 -0.63 22.48 0.21
C GLY A 272 -0.71 21.61 -1.05
N GLY A 273 0.20 20.64 -1.22
CA GLY A 273 0.25 19.73 -2.37
C GLY A 273 1.55 18.91 -2.37
N LYS A 274 1.96 18.36 -3.52
CA LYS A 274 3.30 17.76 -3.66
C LYS A 274 4.37 18.85 -3.61
N TRP A 275 4.92 19.12 -2.43
CA TRP A 275 6.12 19.97 -2.29
C TRP A 275 7.32 19.28 -2.94
N LYS A 276 8.09 20.04 -3.74
CA LYS A 276 9.36 19.58 -4.29
C LYS A 276 10.47 20.35 -3.59
N PHE A 277 11.29 19.63 -2.84
CA PHE A 277 12.52 20.21 -2.29
C PHE A 277 13.52 20.44 -3.43
N SER A 278 14.13 21.61 -3.45
CA SER A 278 15.06 22.13 -4.45
C SER A 278 16.43 21.41 -4.46
N GLY A 279 16.69 20.58 -3.45
CA GLY A 279 17.86 19.71 -3.35
C GLY A 279 17.80 18.85 -2.09
N GLY A 280 18.77 17.95 -1.93
CA GLY A 280 18.89 17.12 -0.72
C GLY A 280 19.12 17.94 0.55
N GLU A 281 19.85 19.05 0.45
CA GLU A 281 20.22 19.90 1.58
C GLU A 281 19.05 20.71 2.14
N GLU A 282 18.10 21.14 1.32
CA GLU A 282 16.90 21.86 1.79
C GLU A 282 16.03 20.94 2.67
N LEU A 283 15.79 19.71 2.21
CA LEU A 283 15.10 18.69 3.01
C LEU A 283 15.89 18.39 4.29
N GLY A 284 17.21 18.21 4.18
CA GLY A 284 18.10 18.00 5.32
C GLY A 284 18.05 19.13 6.36
N SER A 285 17.97 20.38 5.91
CA SER A 285 17.92 21.56 6.78
C SER A 285 16.55 21.78 7.43
N VAL A 286 15.46 21.47 6.73
CA VAL A 286 14.12 21.38 7.34
C VAL A 286 14.08 20.29 8.41
N LEU A 287 14.55 19.08 8.09
CA LEU A 287 14.57 17.96 9.04
C LEU A 287 15.44 18.27 10.27
N ALA A 288 16.59 18.93 10.10
CA ALA A 288 17.43 19.42 11.19
C ALA A 288 16.69 20.42 12.09
N SER A 289 16.06 21.43 11.49
CA SER A 289 15.32 22.48 12.19
C SER A 289 14.15 21.91 12.99
N LEU A 290 13.41 20.96 12.42
CA LEU A 290 12.31 20.26 13.08
C LEU A 290 12.81 19.30 14.18
N LYS A 291 13.93 18.61 13.97
CA LYS A 291 14.58 17.77 15.00
C LYS A 291 15.02 18.59 16.21
N ARG A 292 15.54 19.81 16.01
CA ARG A 292 15.83 20.75 17.12
C ARG A 292 14.54 21.16 17.85
N LEU A 293 13.53 21.59 17.11
CA LEU A 293 12.31 22.18 17.69
C LEU A 293 11.39 21.16 18.39
N MET A 294 11.43 19.87 18.01
CA MET A 294 10.70 18.83 18.73
C MET A 294 11.22 18.56 20.16
N PHE A 295 12.39 19.10 20.54
CA PHE A 295 12.92 19.08 21.92
C PHE A 295 12.92 20.47 22.59
N HIS A 296 12.28 21.47 21.99
CA HIS A 296 12.26 22.83 22.52
C HIS A 296 11.66 22.90 23.94
N GLY A 297 12.44 23.44 24.89
CA GLY A 297 12.05 23.53 26.29
C GLY A 297 11.90 22.20 27.02
N ALA A 298 12.56 21.13 26.55
CA ALA A 298 12.62 19.84 27.23
C ALA A 298 13.71 19.84 28.33
N PRO A 299 13.42 19.40 29.57
CA PRO A 299 14.39 19.41 30.66
C PRO A 299 15.53 18.42 30.41
N GLY A 300 16.76 18.81 30.75
CA GLY A 300 17.96 17.98 30.61
C GLY A 300 18.50 17.82 29.18
N VAL A 301 17.92 18.50 28.18
CA VAL A 301 18.44 18.53 26.82
C VAL A 301 19.48 19.64 26.67
N SER A 302 20.76 19.26 26.67
CA SER A 302 21.90 20.12 26.28
C SER A 302 22.70 19.39 25.22
N VAL A 303 22.44 19.71 23.95
CA VAL A 303 23.00 19.04 22.76
C VAL A 303 23.16 20.09 21.67
N GLU A 304 24.28 20.07 20.95
CA GLU A 304 24.48 20.89 19.75
C GLU A 304 23.72 20.30 18.56
N TRP A 305 23.02 21.15 17.81
CA TRP A 305 22.16 20.72 16.71
C TRP A 305 22.82 21.05 15.37
N PRO A 306 22.97 20.07 14.44
CA PRO A 306 23.48 20.35 13.11
C PRO A 306 22.52 21.25 12.33
N ALA A 307 23.04 22.08 11.43
CA ALA A 307 22.22 22.97 10.58
C ALA A 307 21.53 22.22 9.42
N VAL A 308 22.08 21.07 9.02
CA VAL A 308 21.61 20.19 7.95
C VAL A 308 21.79 18.75 8.41
N LEU A 309 20.77 17.91 8.28
CA LEU A 309 20.90 16.45 8.35
C LEU A 309 21.21 15.92 6.94
N TYR A 310 22.06 14.91 6.84
CA TYR A 310 22.36 14.24 5.57
C TYR A 310 21.82 12.81 5.58
N PRO A 311 21.34 12.28 4.44
CA PRO A 311 20.84 10.92 4.37
C PRO A 311 22.00 9.92 4.43
N ALA A 312 21.81 8.83 5.18
CA ALA A 312 22.72 7.70 5.16
C ALA A 312 22.70 7.02 3.77
N PRO A 313 23.86 6.55 3.26
CA PRO A 313 23.93 5.85 1.97
C PRO A 313 23.24 4.48 2.08
N LEU A 314 22.01 4.40 1.59
CA LEU A 314 21.25 3.15 1.54
C LEU A 314 21.79 2.23 0.43
N PRO A 315 21.86 0.89 0.66
CA PRO A 315 21.97 -0.09 -0.41
C PRO A 315 20.87 0.15 -1.46
N GLN A 316 21.22 0.03 -2.75
CA GLN A 316 20.29 0.40 -3.83
C GLN A 316 19.18 -0.65 -3.99
N TYR A 317 18.04 -0.40 -3.35
CA TYR A 317 16.81 -1.15 -3.60
C TYR A 317 16.24 -0.74 -4.97
N GLU A 318 16.15 -1.69 -5.90
CA GLU A 318 15.67 -1.43 -7.26
C GLU A 318 14.14 -1.38 -7.33
N GLY A 319 13.61 -0.17 -7.50
CA GLY A 319 12.27 0.06 -8.04
C GLY A 319 12.39 0.53 -9.50
N LEU A 320 11.70 -0.15 -10.41
CA LEU A 320 11.73 0.11 -11.85
C LEU A 320 11.21 1.50 -12.25
N SER A 321 12.01 2.32 -12.93
CA SER A 321 11.50 3.41 -13.80
C SER A 321 12.53 3.99 -14.79
N VAL A 322 12.15 4.01 -16.08
CA VAL A 322 12.60 4.91 -17.18
C VAL A 322 14.08 4.85 -17.63
N PRO A 323 14.38 4.81 -18.95
CA PRO A 323 15.76 4.85 -19.47
C PRO A 323 16.45 6.22 -19.29
N LYS A 324 17.78 6.20 -19.09
CA LYS A 324 18.62 7.39 -19.27
C LYS A 324 18.81 7.71 -20.77
N PRO A 325 18.95 9.00 -21.15
CA PRO A 325 19.52 9.38 -22.44
C PRO A 325 20.99 8.91 -22.57
N ALA A 326 21.45 8.68 -23.79
CA ALA A 326 22.85 8.34 -24.07
C ALA A 326 23.76 9.57 -24.06
N GLU A 327 24.97 9.43 -23.53
CA GLU A 327 26.05 10.40 -23.69
C GLU A 327 26.96 10.02 -24.88
N PRO A 328 27.54 10.99 -25.61
CA PRO A 328 28.38 10.73 -26.78
C PRO A 328 29.81 10.27 -26.40
N PRO A 329 30.50 9.53 -27.27
CA PRO A 329 31.79 8.93 -26.96
C PRO A 329 32.95 9.95 -26.95
N LYS A 330 33.98 9.64 -26.16
CA LYS A 330 35.35 10.19 -26.29
C LYS A 330 36.37 9.06 -26.28
N SER A 331 37.53 9.31 -26.88
CA SER A 331 38.39 8.27 -27.48
C SER A 331 39.75 8.09 -26.79
N SER A 332 40.42 7.00 -27.19
CA SER A 332 41.90 6.85 -27.28
C SER A 332 42.73 6.95 -25.99
N ASP A 333 42.98 5.82 -25.31
CA ASP A 333 44.17 4.93 -25.48
C ASP A 333 45.48 5.53 -26.07
N PRO A 334 46.69 4.93 -25.85
CA PRO A 334 47.12 3.80 -24.98
C PRO A 334 48.46 4.14 -24.23
N PRO A 335 49.46 3.25 -23.92
CA PRO A 335 49.52 1.78 -23.79
C PRO A 335 50.15 1.23 -22.47
N LYS A 336 50.18 -0.12 -22.41
CA LYS A 336 50.64 -1.10 -21.40
C LYS A 336 52.13 -1.04 -20.98
N ASP A 337 52.42 -1.53 -19.76
CA ASP A 337 53.22 -2.74 -19.43
C ASP A 337 53.30 -2.88 -17.87
N GLY A 338 53.62 -4.00 -17.20
CA GLY A 338 53.91 -5.40 -17.58
C GLY A 338 53.93 -6.30 -16.30
N SER A 339 53.89 -7.63 -16.45
CA SER A 339 53.57 -8.64 -15.40
C SER A 339 54.55 -8.86 -14.21
N VAL A 340 54.00 -8.97 -12.98
CA VAL A 340 54.06 -10.13 -12.02
C VAL A 340 55.35 -11.01 -12.03
N PRO A 341 56.08 -11.29 -10.89
CA PRO A 341 55.56 -12.12 -9.77
C PRO A 341 56.11 -11.97 -8.31
N CYS A 342 55.31 -12.46 -7.36
CA CYS A 342 55.54 -13.17 -6.08
C CYS A 342 56.92 -13.21 -5.36
N LYS A 343 56.92 -13.04 -4.01
CA LYS A 343 57.12 -14.13 -2.99
C LYS A 343 57.00 -13.65 -1.52
N ALA A 344 57.06 -14.60 -0.57
CA ALA A 344 56.89 -14.41 0.89
C ALA A 344 58.16 -14.80 1.71
N SER A 345 58.06 -14.77 3.05
CA SER A 345 59.12 -14.89 4.11
C SER A 345 59.90 -13.58 4.40
N GLY A 346 60.48 -13.35 5.60
CA GLY A 346 60.32 -14.04 6.90
C GLY A 346 61.58 -14.08 7.79
N SER A 347 61.42 -13.89 9.12
CA SER A 347 62.30 -14.36 10.24
C SER A 347 63.57 -13.58 10.71
N ARG A 348 63.50 -13.06 11.97
CA ARG A 348 64.49 -13.06 13.11
C ARG A 348 65.69 -12.06 13.21
N GLY A 349 66.05 -11.79 14.49
CA GLY A 349 67.25 -11.07 15.03
C GLY A 349 66.83 -10.00 16.07
N ASN A 350 67.01 -10.13 17.40
CA ASN A 350 68.23 -10.03 18.26
C ASN A 350 68.98 -8.68 18.13
N ASP A 351 69.49 -8.02 19.18
CA ASP A 351 69.36 -8.12 20.66
C ASP A 351 69.90 -6.80 21.31
N GLY A 352 69.73 -6.57 22.62
CA GLY A 352 70.44 -5.47 23.33
C GLY A 352 70.00 -5.17 24.78
N GLU A 353 70.97 -5.11 25.70
CA GLU A 353 70.86 -4.73 27.14
C GLU A 353 71.13 -3.20 27.31
N GLU A 354 71.26 -2.51 28.47
CA GLU A 354 71.52 -2.84 29.89
C GLU A 354 71.22 -1.58 30.80
N ASP A 355 70.88 -1.75 32.10
CA ASP A 355 71.05 -0.88 33.33
C ASP A 355 70.90 0.69 33.32
N ASP A 356 70.75 1.48 34.43
CA ASP A 356 70.84 1.25 35.90
C ASP A 356 70.09 2.31 36.80
N LYS A 357 69.90 1.99 38.11
CA LYS A 357 69.80 2.81 39.38
C LYS A 357 69.03 4.16 39.48
N GLU A 358 67.95 4.25 40.30
CA GLU A 358 67.85 4.78 41.71
C GLU A 358 67.71 6.35 41.85
N ALA A 359 67.39 7.06 42.95
CA ALA A 359 67.06 6.86 44.40
C ALA A 359 66.34 8.16 44.94
N VAL A 360 65.84 8.42 46.19
CA VAL A 360 65.33 7.71 47.41
C VAL A 360 64.74 8.78 48.40
N SER A 361 63.83 8.42 49.35
CA SER A 361 63.30 9.24 50.50
C SER A 361 62.38 10.45 50.20
N ALA A 362 61.57 11.06 51.11
CA ALA A 362 60.86 10.70 52.37
C ALA A 362 59.86 11.89 52.69
N THR A 363 59.03 12.03 53.75
CA THR A 363 58.90 11.42 55.09
C THR A 363 57.41 11.42 55.59
N LEU A 364 57.14 11.36 56.91
CA LEU A 364 55.87 10.99 57.58
C LEU A 364 55.12 12.11 58.39
N GLN A 365 53.81 11.89 58.61
CA GLN A 365 53.04 11.95 59.89
C GLN A 365 52.22 13.18 60.43
N LYS A 366 51.00 12.82 60.88
CA LYS A 366 50.24 13.20 62.13
C LYS A 366 49.40 14.50 62.30
N ARG A 367 48.08 14.25 62.39
CA ARG A 367 47.19 14.43 63.59
C ARG A 367 46.94 15.84 64.20
N GLY A 368 45.77 16.39 63.87
CA GLY A 368 44.83 16.97 64.86
C GLY A 368 44.83 18.50 65.06
N GLY A 369 43.66 19.06 65.37
CA GLY A 369 43.45 20.48 65.63
C GLY A 369 41.96 20.85 65.62
N ARG A 370 41.59 22.03 66.16
CA ARG A 370 40.22 22.53 66.29
C ARG A 370 40.16 24.03 65.97
N GLU A 371 38.95 24.50 65.67
CA GLU A 371 38.43 25.88 65.82
C GLU A 371 38.99 27.02 64.93
N GLY A 372 38.06 27.87 64.47
CA GLY A 372 38.29 29.31 64.23
C GLY A 372 38.53 29.77 62.78
N GLY A 373 37.52 30.40 62.16
CA GLY A 373 37.71 31.22 60.95
C GLY A 373 36.43 31.45 60.14
N ARG A 374 36.08 32.72 59.87
CA ARG A 374 35.11 33.12 58.83
C ARG A 374 35.87 33.59 57.59
N GLY A 375 35.35 33.31 56.41
CA GLY A 375 35.78 33.88 55.13
C GLY A 375 34.80 33.50 54.02
N GLU A 376 34.51 34.44 53.13
CA GLU A 376 33.64 34.23 51.96
C GLU A 376 34.50 33.82 50.75
N GLY A 377 33.98 32.97 49.85
CA GLY A 377 34.74 32.54 48.66
C GLY A 377 34.14 31.34 47.92
N GLU A 378 33.39 31.64 46.87
CA GLU A 378 33.18 30.89 45.62
C GLU A 378 33.28 29.34 45.52
N SER A 379 32.20 28.76 44.97
CA SER A 379 32.22 27.75 43.88
C SER A 379 32.44 26.24 44.18
N LEU A 380 31.96 25.45 43.21
CA LEU A 380 32.27 24.04 42.92
C LEU A 380 31.93 22.95 43.96
N CYS A 381 30.63 22.65 44.11
CA CYS A 381 30.19 21.40 44.75
C CYS A 381 30.19 20.23 43.74
N LYS A 382 30.91 19.14 44.04
CA LYS A 382 30.88 17.89 43.25
C LYS A 382 29.84 16.91 43.81
N SER A 383 29.10 16.29 42.88
CA SER A 383 28.45 14.97 42.96
C SER A 383 28.16 14.38 44.36
N SER A 384 26.88 14.37 44.74
CA SER A 384 26.33 13.31 45.58
C SER A 384 25.22 12.60 44.81
N ALA A 385 25.20 11.27 44.88
CA ALA A 385 24.17 10.43 44.28
C ALA A 385 23.32 9.80 45.39
N THR A 386 22.00 9.74 45.22
CA THR A 386 21.08 8.74 45.82
C THR A 386 19.66 8.92 45.26
N SER A 387 18.88 7.83 45.30
CA SER A 387 17.43 7.70 45.04
C SER A 387 16.98 7.53 43.57
N LEU A 388 16.35 6.37 43.33
CA LEU A 388 15.66 5.98 42.10
C LEU A 388 14.15 6.00 42.35
N TYR A 389 13.53 7.18 42.41
CA TYR A 389 12.06 7.30 42.34
C TYR A 389 11.64 8.66 41.77
N PRO A 390 10.79 8.74 40.73
CA PRO A 390 10.41 10.00 40.11
C PRO A 390 9.23 10.65 40.84
N SER A 391 9.43 11.86 41.37
CA SER A 391 8.46 12.59 42.21
C SER A 391 7.21 13.14 41.50
N TRP A 392 7.02 12.82 40.21
CA TRP A 392 5.92 13.30 39.37
C TRP A 392 4.59 12.53 39.52
N ILE A 393 4.50 11.52 40.39
CA ILE A 393 3.24 10.82 40.69
C ILE A 393 2.39 11.66 41.65
N ARG A 394 1.85 12.77 41.13
CA ARG A 394 0.76 13.53 41.76
C ARG A 394 -0.15 14.08 40.67
N ASN A 395 -1.37 13.54 40.61
CA ASN A 395 -2.34 13.79 39.54
C ASN A 395 -2.57 15.30 39.32
N SER A 396 -2.50 15.77 38.08
CA SER A 396 -2.87 17.13 37.73
C SER A 396 -4.40 17.27 37.68
N SER A 397 -4.97 17.92 38.70
CA SER A 397 -6.32 18.46 38.63
C SER A 397 -6.29 19.76 37.83
N ASP A 398 -7.26 19.98 36.94
CA ASP A 398 -7.42 21.24 36.19
C ASP A 398 -8.04 22.35 37.08
N SER A 399 -7.40 22.63 38.21
CA SER A 399 -7.72 23.76 39.08
C SER A 399 -6.80 24.95 38.76
N GLU A 400 -7.20 25.75 37.77
CA GLU A 400 -6.71 27.13 37.66
C GLU A 400 -7.17 27.93 38.91
N PHE A 401 -6.53 29.08 39.17
CA PHE A 401 -6.75 29.95 40.35
C PHE A 401 -6.20 29.46 41.72
N SER A 402 -4.87 29.36 41.80
CA SER A 402 -4.07 29.95 42.90
C SER A 402 -2.59 30.04 42.48
N ASP A 403 -1.82 30.93 43.11
CA ASP A 403 -0.40 31.27 42.88
C ASP A 403 -0.06 32.04 41.57
N SER A 404 0.33 33.30 41.74
CA SER A 404 0.67 34.25 40.66
C SER A 404 1.96 33.91 39.92
N GLU A 405 3.00 33.45 40.61
CA GLU A 405 4.27 33.03 39.97
C GLU A 405 4.13 31.68 39.24
N GLY A 406 3.33 30.76 39.80
CA GLY A 406 3.03 29.46 39.19
C GLY A 406 2.41 29.58 37.80
N ASN A 407 1.55 30.58 37.61
CA ASN A 407 0.85 30.87 36.35
C ASN A 407 1.80 31.24 35.20
N ALA A 408 2.84 32.05 35.46
CA ALA A 408 3.80 32.41 34.42
C ALA A 408 4.59 31.19 33.91
N GLN A 409 5.08 30.36 34.83
CA GLN A 409 5.91 29.21 34.49
C GLN A 409 5.09 28.02 33.94
N SER A 410 3.83 27.86 34.35
CA SER A 410 2.92 26.88 33.73
C SER A 410 2.55 27.29 32.30
N LYS A 411 2.25 28.57 32.07
CA LYS A 411 1.99 29.14 30.74
C LYS A 411 3.20 28.98 29.80
N LEU A 412 4.42 29.20 30.28
CA LEU A 412 5.63 28.97 29.48
C LEU A 412 5.78 27.48 29.09
N ARG A 413 5.61 26.55 30.04
CA ARG A 413 5.64 25.09 29.77
C ARG A 413 4.58 24.67 28.73
N LEU A 414 3.38 25.25 28.78
CA LEU A 414 2.32 25.02 27.78
C LEU A 414 2.76 25.48 26.39
N TYR A 415 3.41 26.64 26.27
CA TYR A 415 3.89 27.15 24.99
C TYR A 415 5.11 26.38 24.47
N HIS A 416 6.00 25.89 25.33
CA HIS A 416 7.05 24.93 24.95
C HIS A 416 6.44 23.64 24.37
N GLY A 417 5.40 23.10 25.02
CA GLY A 417 4.64 21.95 24.51
C GLY A 417 4.00 22.20 23.14
N ARG A 418 3.42 23.39 22.93
CA ARG A 418 2.85 23.80 21.62
C ARG A 418 3.91 23.93 20.53
N VAL A 419 5.12 24.44 20.82
CA VAL A 419 6.24 24.47 19.86
C VAL A 419 6.65 23.05 19.46
N ARG A 420 6.85 22.14 20.43
CA ARG A 420 7.20 20.74 20.14
C ARG A 420 6.10 20.04 19.33
N GLN A 421 4.83 20.27 19.66
CA GLN A 421 3.69 19.74 18.90
C GLN A 421 3.68 20.27 17.45
N GLY A 422 3.90 21.57 17.25
CA GLY A 422 3.99 22.17 15.91
C GLY A 422 5.12 21.57 15.08
N ALA A 423 6.31 21.38 15.66
CA ALA A 423 7.44 20.76 14.99
C ALA A 423 7.14 19.31 14.53
N LEU A 424 6.43 18.54 15.36
CA LEU A 424 5.99 17.19 15.02
C LEU A 424 4.90 17.19 13.93
N HIS A 425 4.00 18.17 13.91
CA HIS A 425 3.01 18.33 12.83
C HIS A 425 3.66 18.73 11.49
N CYS A 426 4.67 19.61 11.50
CA CYS A 426 5.48 19.89 10.31
C CYS A 426 6.20 18.63 9.83
N LEU A 427 6.83 17.86 10.74
CA LEU A 427 7.53 16.63 10.40
C LEU A 427 6.58 15.57 9.83
N LEU A 428 5.36 15.45 10.36
CA LEU A 428 4.32 14.58 9.81
C LEU A 428 3.92 14.99 8.38
N ALA A 429 3.92 16.29 8.07
CA ALA A 429 3.68 16.77 6.71
C ALA A 429 4.87 16.42 5.78
N VAL A 430 6.12 16.58 6.22
CA VAL A 430 7.31 16.13 5.46
C VAL A 430 7.26 14.62 5.20
N VAL A 431 7.02 13.81 6.23
CA VAL A 431 6.94 12.33 6.15
C VAL A 431 5.85 11.83 5.20
N LYS A 432 4.76 12.60 5.04
CA LYS A 432 3.67 12.28 4.10
C LYS A 432 3.88 12.85 2.68
N GLY A 433 4.68 13.91 2.53
CA GLY A 433 4.96 14.56 1.24
C GLY A 433 6.19 14.02 0.50
N VAL A 434 7.19 13.52 1.22
CA VAL A 434 8.45 13.01 0.67
C VAL A 434 8.34 11.56 0.23
N GLU A 435 9.00 11.21 -0.87
CA GLU A 435 9.10 9.83 -1.34
C GLU A 435 9.80 8.92 -0.31
N LYS A 436 9.19 7.77 -0.02
CA LYS A 436 9.63 6.86 1.05
C LYS A 436 11.12 6.46 0.92
N ARG A 437 11.62 6.21 -0.29
CA ARG A 437 13.04 5.90 -0.56
C ARG A 437 13.99 6.99 -0.04
N THR A 438 13.66 8.26 -0.27
CA THR A 438 14.42 9.43 0.20
C THR A 438 14.28 9.61 1.70
N LEU A 439 13.07 9.42 2.25
CA LEU A 439 12.80 9.50 3.68
C LEU A 439 13.62 8.49 4.49
N TYR A 440 13.72 7.24 4.02
CA TYR A 440 14.44 6.18 4.74
C TYR A 440 15.96 6.44 4.86
N GLY A 441 16.54 7.30 4.01
CA GLY A 441 17.92 7.78 4.21
C GLY A 441 18.10 8.54 5.53
N TYR A 442 17.05 9.15 6.07
CA TYR A 442 17.07 9.88 7.34
C TYR A 442 16.62 9.04 8.56
N TRP A 443 16.42 7.72 8.40
CA TRP A 443 15.91 6.83 9.45
C TRP A 443 16.68 6.96 10.78
N SER A 444 18.00 6.83 10.72
CA SER A 444 18.96 6.95 11.82
C SER A 444 18.90 8.29 12.57
N SER A 445 18.37 9.33 11.94
CA SER A 445 18.21 10.65 12.57
C SER A 445 16.98 10.74 13.48
N PHE A 446 16.00 9.85 13.34
CA PHE A 446 14.73 9.91 14.07
C PHE A 446 14.40 8.64 14.86
N ILE A 447 15.07 7.52 14.57
CA ILE A 447 14.93 6.20 15.18
C ILE A 447 16.36 5.72 15.55
N PRO A 448 16.58 5.08 16.72
CA PRO A 448 17.92 4.65 17.13
C PRO A 448 18.35 3.37 16.40
N ASP A 449 19.59 3.34 15.90
CA ASP A 449 20.12 2.15 15.22
C ASP A 449 20.83 1.15 16.17
N SER A 450 21.37 1.60 17.31
CA SER A 450 22.13 0.75 18.24
C SER A 450 22.24 1.38 19.65
N PRO A 451 22.24 0.58 20.74
CA PRO A 451 22.57 1.03 22.09
C PRO A 451 24.08 1.25 22.26
N VAL A 452 24.63 2.27 21.60
CA VAL A 452 26.05 2.66 21.68
C VAL A 452 26.36 3.31 23.04
N GLY A 453 27.54 3.01 23.60
CA GLY A 453 28.02 3.62 24.85
C GLY A 453 28.29 5.12 24.71
N GLY A 454 27.32 5.94 25.13
CA GLY A 454 27.40 7.40 25.15
C GLY A 454 26.08 8.02 25.63
N PRO A 455 25.92 9.35 25.59
CA PRO A 455 24.62 9.99 25.82
C PRO A 455 23.60 9.48 24.79
N PRO A 456 22.39 9.02 25.21
CA PRO A 456 21.45 8.39 24.29
C PRO A 456 20.96 9.39 23.23
N PRO A 457 21.03 9.05 21.92
CA PRO A 457 20.75 10.00 20.84
C PRO A 457 19.27 10.43 20.84
N LEU A 458 19.04 11.74 20.84
CA LEU A 458 17.69 12.32 20.87
C LEU A 458 16.92 11.99 19.59
N ASN A 459 15.78 11.32 19.77
CA ASN A 459 14.99 10.65 18.72
C ASN A 459 13.49 10.64 19.07
N LEU A 460 12.61 10.20 18.16
CA LEU A 460 11.16 10.21 18.39
C LEU A 460 10.75 9.41 19.64
N LEU A 461 11.40 8.27 19.90
CA LEU A 461 11.16 7.44 21.08
C LEU A 461 11.43 8.17 22.40
N THR A 462 12.38 9.11 22.42
CA THR A 462 12.67 9.95 23.58
C THR A 462 11.48 10.85 23.94
N ILE A 463 10.80 11.41 22.93
CA ILE A 463 9.59 12.23 23.14
C ILE A 463 8.43 11.34 23.60
N ILE A 464 8.24 10.21 22.92
CA ILE A 464 7.17 9.23 23.21
C ILE A 464 7.25 8.71 24.65
N LEU A 465 8.46 8.50 25.18
CA LEU A 465 8.67 7.99 26.55
C LEU A 465 8.79 9.06 27.63
N LYS A 466 9.09 10.33 27.31
CA LYS A 466 9.49 11.34 28.31
C LYS A 466 8.80 12.71 28.22
N ASP A 467 8.05 13.02 27.17
CA ASP A 467 7.35 14.32 27.13
C ASP A 467 6.18 14.32 28.12
N PRO A 468 6.06 15.33 29.01
CA PRO A 468 4.94 15.41 29.95
C PRO A 468 3.57 15.56 29.27
N SER A 469 3.52 16.14 28.06
CA SER A 469 2.26 16.39 27.36
C SER A 469 1.78 15.18 26.54
N PRO A 470 0.62 14.57 26.87
CA PRO A 470 0.07 13.46 26.08
C PRO A 470 -0.20 13.85 24.62
N LYS A 471 -0.48 15.13 24.36
CA LYS A 471 -0.68 15.68 23.00
C LYS A 471 0.62 15.68 22.19
N VAL A 472 1.77 15.94 22.82
CA VAL A 472 3.08 15.90 22.14
C VAL A 472 3.51 14.44 21.91
N ARG A 473 3.31 13.55 22.90
CA ARG A 473 3.52 12.10 22.74
C ARG A 473 2.69 11.53 21.59
N ALA A 474 1.41 11.90 21.49
CA ALA A 474 0.51 11.51 20.39
C ALA A 474 1.00 12.00 19.02
N SER A 475 1.43 13.27 18.90
CA SER A 475 2.00 13.78 17.64
C SER A 475 3.29 13.05 17.23
N ALA A 476 4.14 12.65 18.18
CA ALA A 476 5.34 11.86 17.89
C ALA A 476 5.02 10.42 17.45
N LEU A 477 4.01 9.79 18.04
CA LEU A 477 3.49 8.49 17.62
C LEU A 477 2.88 8.54 16.21
N GLN A 478 2.22 9.63 15.83
CA GLN A 478 1.71 9.84 14.47
C GLN A 478 2.83 9.97 13.44
N VAL A 479 3.91 10.69 13.76
CA VAL A 479 5.11 10.76 12.91
C VAL A 479 5.71 9.35 12.73
N LEU A 480 5.95 8.63 13.83
CA LEU A 480 6.56 7.30 13.79
C LEU A 480 5.68 6.29 13.02
N SER A 481 4.36 6.32 13.24
CA SER A 481 3.40 5.52 12.47
C SER A 481 3.46 5.83 10.97
N ALA A 482 3.55 7.12 10.60
CA ALA A 482 3.66 7.52 9.19
C ALA A 482 5.04 7.22 8.56
N MET A 483 6.09 7.02 9.35
CA MET A 483 7.37 6.48 8.88
C MET A 483 7.31 4.96 8.68
N LEU A 484 6.62 4.22 9.57
CA LEU A 484 6.45 2.77 9.52
C LEU A 484 5.43 2.31 8.46
N ASP A 485 4.42 3.11 8.15
CA ASP A 485 3.43 2.82 7.11
C ASP A 485 4.10 2.66 5.74
N GLY A 486 3.87 1.53 5.07
CA GLY A 486 4.54 1.17 3.81
C GLY A 486 6.06 0.89 3.92
N SER A 487 6.59 0.61 5.12
CA SER A 487 8.02 0.34 5.31
C SER A 487 8.46 -1.11 5.06
N ARG A 488 7.53 -2.04 4.81
CA ARG A 488 7.80 -3.49 4.67
C ARG A 488 8.94 -3.82 3.70
N GLN A 489 9.04 -3.16 2.55
CA GLN A 489 10.13 -3.41 1.58
C GLN A 489 11.51 -2.97 2.09
N PHE A 490 11.56 -1.89 2.87
CA PHE A 490 12.78 -1.39 3.50
C PHE A 490 13.16 -2.25 4.71
N LEU A 491 12.20 -2.53 5.60
CA LEU A 491 12.41 -3.38 6.77
C LEU A 491 12.69 -4.85 6.43
N ALA A 492 12.27 -5.36 5.26
CA ALA A 492 12.52 -6.75 4.83
C ALA A 492 14.01 -7.14 4.77
N VAL A 493 14.92 -6.16 4.72
CA VAL A 493 16.38 -6.36 4.74
C VAL A 493 16.92 -6.58 6.16
N ALA A 494 16.13 -6.29 7.21
CA ALA A 494 16.54 -6.48 8.60
C ALA A 494 16.77 -7.96 8.92
N GLU A 495 17.94 -8.28 9.48
CA GLU A 495 18.32 -9.64 9.88
C GLU A 495 19.31 -9.63 11.04
N ASP A 496 19.15 -10.56 11.99
CA ASP A 496 20.10 -10.78 13.09
C ASP A 496 20.28 -12.25 13.49
N THR A 497 19.76 -13.18 12.68
CA THR A 497 19.87 -14.63 12.85
C THR A 497 21.28 -15.17 12.60
N ALA A 498 22.09 -14.49 11.78
CA ALA A 498 23.47 -14.86 11.50
C ALA A 498 24.41 -14.65 12.72
N SER A 499 25.38 -15.55 12.90
CA SER A 499 26.40 -15.42 13.96
C SER A 499 27.34 -14.23 13.69
N PRO A 500 27.65 -13.37 14.67
CA PRO A 500 28.56 -12.24 14.47
C PRO A 500 29.99 -12.73 14.22
N ARG A 501 30.45 -12.60 12.96
CA ARG A 501 31.79 -13.00 12.50
C ARG A 501 32.50 -11.92 11.66
N THR A 502 32.07 -10.66 11.74
CA THR A 502 32.67 -9.53 11.03
C THR A 502 33.01 -8.39 11.99
N SER A 503 34.13 -7.71 11.72
CA SER A 503 34.54 -6.47 12.40
C SER A 503 33.74 -5.23 11.96
N TYR A 504 32.90 -5.39 10.93
CA TYR A 504 31.95 -4.40 10.43
C TYR A 504 30.51 -4.82 10.80
N THR A 505 29.67 -3.86 11.17
CA THR A 505 28.23 -4.08 11.45
C THR A 505 27.41 -3.88 10.17
N PRO A 506 26.75 -4.93 9.63
CA PRO A 506 25.95 -4.79 8.41
C PRO A 506 24.71 -3.92 8.59
N PHE A 507 24.29 -3.24 7.53
CA PHE A 507 23.05 -2.43 7.52
C PHE A 507 21.80 -3.25 7.93
N SER A 508 21.72 -4.52 7.52
CA SER A 508 20.66 -5.45 7.92
C SER A 508 20.60 -5.66 9.43
N PHE A 509 21.76 -5.74 10.11
CA PHE A 509 21.84 -5.89 11.56
C PHE A 509 21.44 -4.59 12.28
N SER A 510 21.93 -3.43 11.81
CA SER A 510 21.55 -2.11 12.35
C SER A 510 20.04 -1.86 12.25
N LEU A 511 19.41 -2.30 11.16
CA LEU A 511 17.96 -2.19 10.99
C LEU A 511 17.20 -3.16 11.90
N ALA A 512 17.74 -4.36 12.16
CA ALA A 512 17.19 -5.29 13.12
C ALA A 512 17.31 -4.79 14.58
N THR A 513 18.41 -4.13 14.95
CA THR A 513 18.53 -3.47 16.27
C THR A 513 17.61 -2.27 16.40
N ALA A 514 17.38 -1.48 15.34
CA ALA A 514 16.36 -0.44 15.32
C ALA A 514 14.95 -1.01 15.56
N VAL A 515 14.58 -2.12 14.90
CA VAL A 515 13.29 -2.81 15.12
C VAL A 515 13.15 -3.32 16.56
N ARG A 516 14.23 -3.84 17.18
CA ARG A 516 14.24 -4.22 18.60
C ARG A 516 13.99 -3.04 19.53
N GLU A 517 14.65 -1.91 19.31
CA GLU A 517 14.49 -0.73 20.16
C GLU A 517 13.12 -0.05 19.98
N LEU A 518 12.56 -0.08 18.76
CA LEU A 518 11.16 0.28 18.51
C LEU A 518 10.20 -0.59 19.33
N HIS A 519 10.35 -1.92 19.28
CA HIS A 519 9.58 -2.88 20.08
C HIS A 519 9.66 -2.57 21.58
N ARG A 520 10.88 -2.45 22.11
CA ARG A 520 11.14 -2.21 23.52
C ARG A 520 10.54 -0.89 24.00
N ALA A 521 10.73 0.19 23.24
CA ALA A 521 10.24 1.51 23.60
C ALA A 521 8.71 1.64 23.47
N LEU A 522 8.11 1.09 22.42
CA LEU A 522 6.65 1.13 22.27
C LEU A 522 5.94 0.23 23.30
N SER A 523 6.55 -0.89 23.71
CA SER A 523 6.05 -1.72 24.82
C SER A 523 6.09 -0.98 26.16
N LEU A 524 7.16 -0.21 26.42
CA LEU A 524 7.24 0.66 27.61
C LEU A 524 6.21 1.80 27.55
N ALA A 525 5.98 2.39 26.37
CA ALA A 525 4.96 3.41 26.19
C ALA A 525 3.54 2.86 26.38
N LEU A 526 3.28 1.61 25.97
CA LEU A 526 1.99 0.93 26.14
C LEU A 526 1.63 0.79 27.62
N LEU A 527 2.60 0.41 28.46
CA LEU A 527 2.43 0.21 29.89
C LEU A 527 2.41 1.52 30.71
N ALA A 528 3.00 2.61 30.19
CA ALA A 528 3.13 3.88 30.89
C ALA A 528 2.08 4.94 30.50
N GLU A 529 1.41 4.80 29.36
CA GLU A 529 0.44 5.81 28.88
C GLU A 529 -0.93 5.66 29.55
N THR A 530 -1.45 6.78 30.07
CA THR A 530 -2.72 6.86 30.80
C THR A 530 -3.81 7.61 30.01
N ALA A 531 -3.44 8.41 28.99
CA ALA A 531 -4.40 9.12 28.15
C ALA A 531 -4.96 8.20 27.04
N PRO A 532 -6.27 7.85 27.01
CA PRO A 532 -6.81 6.85 26.08
C PRO A 532 -6.58 7.17 24.59
N GLN A 533 -6.59 8.45 24.23
CA GLN A 533 -6.37 8.90 22.85
C GLN A 533 -4.90 8.73 22.43
N THR A 534 -3.95 8.85 23.36
CA THR A 534 -2.52 8.62 23.11
C THR A 534 -2.18 7.13 23.17
N LEU A 535 -2.76 6.39 24.11
CA LEU A 535 -2.69 4.93 24.18
C LEU A 535 -3.15 4.28 22.86
N THR A 536 -4.25 4.78 22.29
CA THR A 536 -4.72 4.43 20.93
C THR A 536 -3.64 4.66 19.85
N GLN A 537 -2.83 5.72 19.94
CA GLN A 537 -1.72 5.94 19.00
C GLN A 537 -0.53 4.99 19.26
N VAL A 538 -0.24 4.62 20.52
CA VAL A 538 0.80 3.62 20.83
C VAL A 538 0.46 2.28 20.19
N ILE A 539 -0.78 1.82 20.38
CA ILE A 539 -1.28 0.54 19.88
C ILE A 539 -1.29 0.53 18.33
N LYS A 540 -1.69 1.64 17.69
CA LYS A 540 -1.62 1.78 16.22
C LYS A 540 -0.18 1.80 15.70
N CYS A 541 0.74 2.46 16.40
CA CYS A 541 2.16 2.47 16.04
C CYS A 541 2.80 1.07 16.14
N LEU A 542 2.43 0.31 17.18
CA LEU A 542 2.77 -1.11 17.33
C LEU A 542 2.21 -1.94 16.15
N ALA A 543 0.97 -1.69 15.72
CA ALA A 543 0.35 -2.44 14.62
C ALA A 543 1.06 -2.20 13.28
N TYR A 544 1.44 -0.95 12.98
CA TYR A 544 2.27 -0.64 11.81
C TYR A 544 3.64 -1.33 11.87
N MET A 545 4.30 -1.35 13.03
CA MET A 545 5.58 -2.06 13.21
C MET A 545 5.42 -3.58 12.99
N VAL A 546 4.37 -4.20 13.54
CA VAL A 546 4.07 -5.64 13.38
C VAL A 546 3.73 -6.01 11.92
N ALA A 547 3.01 -5.16 11.19
CA ALA A 547 2.66 -5.39 9.79
C ALA A 547 3.85 -5.26 8.80
N ASN A 548 4.95 -4.62 9.21
CA ASN A 548 6.07 -4.30 8.31
C ASN A 548 7.41 -5.01 8.66
N ALA A 549 7.63 -5.48 9.89
CA ALA A 549 8.89 -6.11 10.29
C ALA A 549 9.03 -7.61 9.90
N PRO A 550 10.20 -8.09 9.46
CA PRO A 550 10.39 -9.46 8.98
C PRO A 550 10.74 -10.45 10.11
N TYR A 551 9.81 -10.75 11.02
CA TYR A 551 10.02 -11.68 12.14
C TYR A 551 10.67 -13.03 11.79
N HIS A 552 10.50 -13.56 10.57
CA HIS A 552 11.19 -14.78 10.13
C HIS A 552 12.73 -14.65 9.99
N ARG A 553 13.28 -13.41 9.97
CA ARG A 553 14.72 -13.08 9.91
C ARG A 553 15.26 -12.46 11.21
N LEU A 554 14.40 -12.28 12.21
CA LEU A 554 14.74 -11.67 13.49
C LEU A 554 14.78 -12.74 14.58
N ARG A 555 15.55 -12.50 15.66
CA ARG A 555 15.46 -13.34 16.86
C ARG A 555 14.01 -13.42 17.39
N PRO A 556 13.45 -14.62 17.62
CA PRO A 556 12.14 -14.81 18.24
C PRO A 556 12.06 -14.20 19.65
N GLY A 557 10.83 -13.98 20.13
CA GLY A 557 10.53 -13.45 21.45
C GLY A 557 10.20 -11.95 21.47
N LEU A 558 10.02 -11.33 20.30
CA LEU A 558 9.55 -9.94 20.21
C LEU A 558 8.03 -9.83 20.31
N LEU A 559 7.29 -10.86 19.89
CA LEU A 559 5.82 -10.83 19.88
C LEU A 559 5.23 -11.33 21.21
N SER A 560 5.88 -12.29 21.85
CA SER A 560 5.44 -12.95 23.08
C SER A 560 5.25 -12.00 24.29
N PRO A 561 6.11 -10.98 24.53
CA PRO A 561 5.88 -10.00 25.58
C PRO A 561 4.70 -9.09 25.25
N LEU A 562 4.65 -8.59 24.01
CA LEU A 562 3.62 -7.68 23.51
C LEU A 562 2.22 -8.34 23.59
N TRP A 563 2.10 -9.58 23.11
CA TRP A 563 0.88 -10.39 23.17
C TRP A 563 0.26 -10.48 24.57
N LYS A 564 1.11 -10.60 25.60
CA LYS A 564 0.71 -10.68 27.01
C LYS A 564 0.35 -9.30 27.58
N GLN A 565 1.12 -8.27 27.24
CA GLN A 565 0.88 -6.88 27.68
C GLN A 565 -0.41 -6.28 27.10
N MET A 566 -0.84 -6.72 25.90
CA MET A 566 -2.07 -6.26 25.26
C MET A 566 -3.37 -6.76 25.92
N ARG A 567 -3.35 -7.95 26.55
CA ARG A 567 -4.55 -8.69 26.98
C ARG A 567 -5.52 -7.87 27.88
N PRO A 568 -5.07 -7.02 28.83
CA PRO A 568 -5.97 -6.18 29.62
C PRO A 568 -6.78 -5.16 28.81
N TYR A 569 -6.22 -4.64 27.71
CA TYR A 569 -6.81 -3.54 26.96
C TYR A 569 -7.99 -3.97 26.04
N VAL A 570 -8.20 -5.27 25.86
CA VAL A 570 -9.36 -5.84 25.13
C VAL A 570 -10.69 -5.42 25.76
N ARG A 571 -10.74 -5.34 27.09
CA ARG A 571 -11.92 -4.94 27.89
C ARG A 571 -11.79 -3.50 28.44
N HIS A 572 -10.98 -2.65 27.80
CA HIS A 572 -10.78 -1.25 28.20
C HIS A 572 -12.06 -0.40 28.02
N ARG A 573 -12.29 0.61 28.86
CA ARG A 573 -13.51 1.45 28.85
C ARG A 573 -13.70 2.24 27.54
N ASP A 574 -12.62 2.71 26.92
CA ASP A 574 -12.66 3.42 25.63
C ASP A 574 -12.68 2.42 24.46
N VAL A 575 -13.76 2.46 23.66
CA VAL A 575 -13.98 1.64 22.47
C VAL A 575 -12.83 1.74 21.46
N ASN A 576 -12.23 2.92 21.29
CA ASN A 576 -11.13 3.14 20.34
C ASN A 576 -9.87 2.35 20.71
N VAL A 577 -9.62 2.20 22.02
CA VAL A 577 -8.53 1.37 22.54
C VAL A 577 -8.83 -0.10 22.24
N ARG A 578 -10.04 -0.59 22.56
CA ARG A 578 -10.46 -1.98 22.31
C ARG A 578 -10.31 -2.38 20.84
N VAL A 579 -10.83 -1.56 19.92
CA VAL A 579 -10.69 -1.76 18.47
C VAL A 579 -9.20 -1.81 18.09
N SER A 580 -8.39 -0.83 18.52
CA SER A 580 -6.97 -0.81 18.18
C SER A 580 -6.20 -2.03 18.68
N VAL A 581 -6.57 -2.59 19.84
CA VAL A 581 -5.97 -3.82 20.39
C VAL A 581 -6.33 -5.03 19.54
N LEU A 582 -7.58 -5.13 19.08
CA LEU A 582 -8.02 -6.17 18.15
C LEU A 582 -7.31 -6.02 16.79
N THR A 583 -7.14 -4.79 16.27
CA THR A 583 -6.31 -4.52 15.07
C THR A 583 -4.87 -5.00 15.24
N LEU A 584 -4.28 -4.78 16.42
CA LEU A 584 -2.92 -5.24 16.72
C LEU A 584 -2.84 -6.77 16.86
N TYR A 585 -3.85 -7.44 17.45
CA TYR A 585 -3.95 -8.90 17.38
C TYR A 585 -4.11 -9.40 15.93
N GLY A 586 -4.90 -8.71 15.10
CA GLY A 586 -5.02 -8.95 13.66
C GLY A 586 -3.68 -8.85 12.92
N ALA A 587 -2.89 -7.80 13.21
CA ALA A 587 -1.54 -7.66 12.67
C ALA A 587 -0.61 -8.80 13.12
N LEU A 588 -0.70 -9.23 14.38
CA LEU A 588 0.08 -10.34 14.93
C LEU A 588 -0.27 -11.69 14.26
N VAL A 589 -1.55 -11.95 13.97
CA VAL A 589 -1.97 -13.21 13.31
C VAL A 589 -1.88 -13.18 11.77
N THR A 590 -1.62 -12.01 11.16
CA THR A 590 -1.38 -11.92 9.69
C THR A 590 0.09 -11.80 9.33
N THR A 591 0.95 -11.30 10.21
CA THR A 591 2.36 -11.09 9.88
C THR A 591 3.10 -12.42 9.70
N GLN A 592 3.49 -12.71 8.45
CA GLN A 592 4.21 -13.94 8.06
C GLN A 592 3.53 -15.24 8.53
N ALA A 593 2.20 -15.27 8.53
CA ALA A 593 1.44 -16.45 8.94
C ALA A 593 1.64 -17.63 7.96
N PRO A 594 1.82 -18.87 8.45
CA PRO A 594 1.88 -19.27 9.87
C PRO A 594 3.28 -19.02 10.49
N LEU A 595 3.37 -18.10 11.46
CA LEU A 595 4.61 -17.79 12.16
C LEU A 595 4.75 -18.67 13.42
N PRO A 596 5.86 -19.40 13.65
CA PRO A 596 5.98 -20.34 14.77
C PRO A 596 5.75 -19.74 16.16
N GLU A 597 6.25 -18.52 16.41
CA GLU A 597 6.03 -17.84 17.70
C GLU A 597 4.54 -17.57 17.95
N VAL A 598 3.79 -17.14 16.92
CA VAL A 598 2.35 -16.85 17.04
C VAL A 598 1.53 -18.14 17.14
N ARG A 599 1.93 -19.22 16.45
CA ARG A 599 1.33 -20.55 16.63
C ARG A 599 1.38 -20.99 18.11
N LEU A 600 2.54 -20.83 18.76
CA LEU A 600 2.70 -21.15 20.19
C LEU A 600 1.94 -20.20 21.13
N LEU A 601 1.70 -18.94 20.73
CA LEU A 601 0.90 -17.98 21.51
C LEU A 601 -0.62 -18.21 21.38
N LEU A 602 -1.07 -18.81 20.28
CA LEU A 602 -2.45 -19.25 20.07
C LEU A 602 -2.78 -20.55 20.82
N GLN A 603 -1.79 -21.44 20.96
CA GLN A 603 -1.93 -22.73 21.67
C GLN A 603 -1.66 -22.64 23.19
N GLN A 604 -1.34 -21.46 23.74
CA GLN A 604 -1.22 -21.29 25.19
C GLN A 604 -2.62 -21.35 25.85
N PRO A 605 -2.82 -22.18 26.90
CA PRO A 605 -4.10 -22.26 27.59
C PRO A 605 -4.43 -20.92 28.26
N ASP A 606 -5.72 -20.66 28.49
CA ASP A 606 -6.21 -19.35 28.93
C ASP A 606 -5.93 -19.12 30.42
N SER A 607 -4.66 -18.90 30.77
CA SER A 607 -4.20 -18.68 32.15
C SER A 607 -4.86 -17.44 32.76
N GLY A 608 -5.94 -17.67 33.51
CA GLY A 608 -6.62 -16.73 34.40
C GLY A 608 -5.79 -16.48 35.65
N GLY A 609 -4.63 -15.83 35.50
CA GLY A 609 -3.70 -15.56 36.59
C GLY A 609 -3.12 -14.16 36.48
N CYS A 610 -3.75 -13.18 37.13
CA CYS A 610 -3.15 -11.87 37.30
C CYS A 610 -2.13 -11.94 38.44
N SER A 611 -0.83 -11.93 38.11
CA SER A 611 0.24 -11.78 39.10
C SER A 611 0.29 -10.34 39.61
N THR A 612 -0.67 -9.99 40.48
CA THR A 612 -0.76 -8.67 41.13
C THR A 612 0.41 -8.46 42.07
N GLY A 613 1.38 -7.66 41.61
CA GLY A 613 2.52 -7.23 42.41
C GLY A 613 2.13 -6.27 43.53
N SER A 614 1.68 -6.81 44.66
CA SER A 614 1.72 -6.21 46.01
C SER A 614 1.04 -4.83 46.20
N PHE A 615 -0.28 -4.85 46.46
CA PHE A 615 -0.91 -3.92 47.43
C PHE A 615 -1.94 -4.68 48.28
N THR A 616 -1.92 -4.46 49.59
CA THR A 616 -2.74 -5.15 50.61
C THR A 616 -2.99 -4.22 51.83
N PRO A 617 -3.90 -4.54 52.77
CA PRO A 617 -5.32 -4.81 52.53
C PRO A 617 -6.26 -4.16 53.59
N LEU A 618 -7.56 -4.03 53.27
CA LEU A 618 -8.75 -3.97 54.18
C LEU A 618 -10.00 -3.79 53.28
N HIS A 619 -11.21 -4.34 53.52
CA HIS A 619 -11.85 -4.93 54.69
C HIS A 619 -12.51 -6.31 54.41
N THR A 620 -13.31 -6.84 55.35
CA THR A 620 -13.78 -8.24 55.46
C THR A 620 -15.27 -8.47 55.14
N HIS A 621 -15.67 -9.76 55.12
CA HIS A 621 -17.03 -10.33 55.00
C HIS A 621 -17.63 -10.34 53.57
N SER A 622 -18.30 -11.40 53.07
CA SER A 622 -18.50 -12.79 53.54
C SER A 622 -18.79 -13.69 52.31
N PRO A 623 -18.50 -15.00 52.29
CA PRO A 623 -18.62 -15.79 51.07
C PRO A 623 -20.04 -16.27 50.79
N HIS A 624 -20.55 -16.02 49.58
CA HIS A 624 -21.66 -16.77 48.99
C HIS A 624 -21.25 -17.37 47.64
N VAL A 625 -21.60 -18.64 47.47
CA VAL A 625 -21.20 -19.53 46.37
C VAL A 625 -21.45 -18.92 45.00
N LEU A 626 -20.39 -18.75 44.20
CA LEU A 626 -20.51 -18.64 42.75
C LEU A 626 -20.39 -20.05 42.16
N HIS A 627 -21.31 -20.42 41.27
CA HIS A 627 -21.25 -21.72 40.59
C HIS A 627 -20.04 -21.77 39.64
N THR A 628 -19.28 -22.87 39.69
CA THR A 628 -18.25 -23.18 38.70
C THR A 628 -18.91 -23.54 37.36
N PRO A 629 -18.61 -22.83 36.25
CA PRO A 629 -18.65 -23.44 34.93
C PRO A 629 -17.60 -24.56 34.92
N GLY A 630 -17.88 -25.68 34.24
CA GLY A 630 -16.95 -26.80 34.18
C GLY A 630 -15.65 -26.44 33.43
N GLU A 631 -14.55 -27.03 33.87
CA GLU A 631 -13.30 -27.07 33.09
C GLU A 631 -13.48 -28.03 31.90
N GLU A 632 -14.10 -27.54 30.82
CA GLU A 632 -13.98 -28.19 29.51
C GLU A 632 -12.60 -27.86 28.93
N ASP A 633 -11.79 -28.89 28.67
CA ASP A 633 -10.48 -28.82 27.99
C ASP A 633 -10.64 -28.39 26.51
N SER A 634 -11.00 -27.13 26.32
CA SER A 634 -11.25 -26.55 25.01
C SER A 634 -9.93 -26.26 24.29
N LEU A 635 -9.57 -27.15 23.36
CA LEU A 635 -8.44 -27.03 22.41
C LEU A 635 -8.49 -25.75 21.56
N ALA A 636 -9.65 -25.10 21.47
CA ALA A 636 -9.87 -23.87 20.70
C ALA A 636 -9.00 -22.71 21.21
N PRO A 637 -8.21 -22.04 20.33
CA PRO A 637 -7.37 -20.89 20.69
C PRO A 637 -8.15 -19.81 21.45
N TRP A 638 -7.59 -19.32 22.55
CA TRP A 638 -8.28 -18.35 23.44
C TRP A 638 -8.73 -17.08 22.69
N LEU A 639 -7.94 -16.61 21.70
CA LEU A 639 -8.25 -15.44 20.89
C LEU A 639 -9.46 -15.68 19.95
N LEU A 640 -9.64 -16.91 19.46
CA LEU A 640 -10.81 -17.31 18.68
C LEU A 640 -12.05 -17.23 19.58
N ARG A 641 -12.03 -17.89 20.74
CA ARG A 641 -13.13 -17.87 21.71
C ARG A 641 -13.49 -16.46 22.19
N LEU A 642 -12.48 -15.60 22.41
CA LEU A 642 -12.68 -14.18 22.69
C LEU A 642 -13.43 -13.46 21.56
N CYS A 643 -13.00 -13.62 20.31
CA CYS A 643 -13.65 -12.95 19.19
C CYS A 643 -15.06 -13.49 18.93
N VAL A 644 -15.31 -14.79 19.10
CA VAL A 644 -16.66 -15.38 19.06
C VAL A 644 -17.57 -14.79 20.14
N SER A 645 -17.06 -14.67 21.38
CA SER A 645 -17.74 -14.00 22.50
C SER A 645 -18.10 -12.54 22.16
N LEU A 646 -17.11 -11.73 21.76
CA LEU A 646 -17.31 -10.31 21.41
C LEU A 646 -18.32 -10.10 20.28
N VAL A 647 -18.45 -11.04 19.35
CA VAL A 647 -19.40 -10.97 18.23
C VAL A 647 -20.79 -11.44 18.65
N THR A 648 -20.92 -12.53 19.40
CA THR A 648 -22.20 -13.26 19.54
C THR A 648 -22.85 -13.22 20.92
N GLN A 649 -22.15 -12.77 21.97
CA GLN A 649 -22.71 -12.63 23.30
C GLN A 649 -23.18 -11.18 23.54
N PRO A 650 -24.31 -10.98 24.25
CA PRO A 650 -24.64 -9.66 24.79
C PRO A 650 -23.62 -9.29 25.87
N ARG A 651 -23.42 -7.99 26.07
CA ARG A 651 -22.48 -7.47 27.06
C ARG A 651 -22.97 -7.79 28.48
N GLU A 652 -22.09 -8.36 29.29
CA GLU A 652 -22.29 -8.46 30.73
C GLU A 652 -22.30 -7.04 31.33
N ASP A 653 -23.42 -6.64 31.94
CA ASP A 653 -23.52 -5.34 32.58
C ASP A 653 -22.62 -5.28 33.83
N GLN A 654 -21.62 -4.40 33.77
CA GLN A 654 -20.94 -3.90 34.95
C GLN A 654 -21.91 -2.97 35.67
N SER A 655 -22.75 -3.57 36.51
CA SER A 655 -23.79 -2.92 37.30
C SER A 655 -23.27 -1.73 38.10
N ASP A 656 -23.63 -0.52 37.68
CA ASP A 656 -23.74 0.66 38.55
C ASP A 656 -24.86 1.59 38.05
N SER A 657 -26.05 1.39 38.63
CA SER A 657 -27.22 2.30 38.68
C SER A 657 -28.08 2.58 37.41
N GLU A 658 -29.34 2.15 37.53
CA GLU A 658 -30.60 2.78 37.06
C GLU A 658 -30.81 3.12 35.55
N GLY A 659 -31.79 2.43 34.94
CA GLY A 659 -32.36 2.81 33.64
C GLY A 659 -33.07 1.66 32.92
N ALA A 660 -34.34 1.40 33.23
CA ALA A 660 -35.04 0.21 32.73
C ALA A 660 -35.48 0.32 31.25
N SER A 661 -34.71 -0.29 30.34
CA SER A 661 -35.23 -0.79 29.05
C SER A 661 -34.57 -2.13 28.69
N GLY A 662 -35.36 -3.21 28.78
CA GLY A 662 -34.86 -4.59 28.69
C GLY A 662 -34.52 -5.06 27.27
N GLY A 663 -33.36 -4.63 26.75
CA GLY A 663 -32.76 -5.16 25.53
C GLY A 663 -31.35 -5.67 25.80
N ALA A 664 -31.00 -6.85 25.32
CA ALA A 664 -29.66 -7.42 25.50
C ALA A 664 -28.65 -6.67 24.62
N VAL A 665 -27.87 -5.76 25.21
CA VAL A 665 -26.99 -4.85 24.46
C VAL A 665 -25.73 -5.58 23.99
N PHE A 666 -25.63 -5.84 22.68
CA PHE A 666 -24.39 -6.34 22.06
C PHE A 666 -23.27 -5.31 22.14
N GLU A 667 -22.03 -5.77 21.95
CA GLU A 667 -20.86 -4.89 21.85
C GLU A 667 -20.99 -3.87 20.70
N PRO A 668 -20.38 -2.67 20.80
CA PRO A 668 -20.46 -1.67 19.74
C PRO A 668 -19.99 -2.24 18.38
N SER A 669 -20.71 -1.96 17.30
CA SER A 669 -20.41 -2.50 15.95
C SER A 669 -18.91 -2.40 15.55
N PRO A 670 -18.17 -1.31 15.81
CA PRO A 670 -16.72 -1.26 15.57
C PRO A 670 -15.89 -2.37 16.25
N VAL A 671 -16.25 -2.80 17.45
CA VAL A 671 -15.58 -3.90 18.17
C VAL A 671 -15.92 -5.26 17.53
N ARG A 672 -17.20 -5.44 17.15
CA ARG A 672 -17.71 -6.67 16.52
C ARG A 672 -17.11 -6.88 15.12
N LEU A 673 -17.03 -5.80 14.33
CA LEU A 673 -16.39 -5.79 13.00
C LEU A 673 -14.90 -6.15 13.09
N GLU A 674 -14.17 -5.55 14.02
CA GLU A 674 -12.74 -5.85 14.20
C GLU A 674 -12.53 -7.30 14.69
N ALA A 675 -13.37 -7.81 15.59
CA ALA A 675 -13.35 -9.19 16.04
C ALA A 675 -13.63 -10.19 14.89
N LEU A 676 -14.55 -9.88 13.97
CA LEU A 676 -14.78 -10.69 12.77
C LEU A 676 -13.58 -10.66 11.80
N GLN A 677 -12.88 -9.53 11.70
CA GLN A 677 -11.63 -9.47 10.92
C GLN A 677 -10.53 -10.31 11.57
N VAL A 678 -10.36 -10.28 12.90
CA VAL A 678 -9.42 -11.16 13.61
C VAL A 678 -9.77 -12.64 13.40
N LEU A 679 -11.04 -13.03 13.44
CA LEU A 679 -11.48 -14.40 13.10
C LEU A 679 -11.12 -14.79 11.66
N SER A 680 -11.38 -13.90 10.70
CA SER A 680 -11.05 -14.14 9.28
C SER A 680 -9.54 -14.32 9.10
N HIS A 681 -8.73 -13.50 9.77
CA HIS A 681 -7.26 -13.60 9.76
C HIS A 681 -6.74 -14.88 10.45
N LEU A 682 -7.36 -15.32 11.55
CA LEU A 682 -7.04 -16.58 12.23
C LEU A 682 -7.30 -17.79 11.32
N VAL A 683 -8.48 -17.84 10.70
CA VAL A 683 -8.87 -18.89 9.74
C VAL A 683 -7.88 -18.94 8.57
N ARG A 684 -7.58 -17.79 7.96
CA ARG A 684 -6.67 -17.66 6.83
C ARG A 684 -5.22 -18.04 7.15
N GLY A 685 -4.71 -17.61 8.30
CA GLY A 685 -3.30 -17.76 8.68
C GLY A 685 -2.96 -19.05 9.44
N TYR A 686 -3.94 -19.63 10.14
CA TYR A 686 -3.75 -20.75 11.07
C TYR A 686 -4.86 -21.80 10.97
N PHE A 687 -5.39 -22.07 9.77
CA PHE A 687 -6.52 -23.00 9.54
C PHE A 687 -6.41 -24.33 10.31
N SER A 688 -5.20 -24.91 10.39
CA SER A 688 -4.92 -26.15 11.15
C SER A 688 -5.22 -26.08 12.66
N LEU A 689 -5.39 -24.89 13.24
CA LEU A 689 -5.82 -24.66 14.63
C LEU A 689 -7.29 -24.24 14.74
N THR A 690 -7.91 -23.75 13.66
CA THR A 690 -9.30 -23.27 13.66
C THR A 690 -10.29 -24.31 13.11
N GLN A 691 -9.79 -25.33 12.41
CA GLN A 691 -10.61 -26.36 11.76
C GLN A 691 -11.45 -27.19 12.73
N GLU A 692 -10.99 -27.39 13.97
CA GLU A 692 -11.75 -28.07 15.03
C GLU A 692 -13.00 -27.25 15.40
N CYS A 693 -12.94 -25.93 15.27
CA CYS A 693 -14.03 -24.99 15.53
C CYS A 693 -14.89 -24.70 14.29
N LEU A 694 -14.72 -25.42 13.15
CA LEU A 694 -15.37 -25.13 11.87
C LEU A 694 -16.90 -24.91 12.00
N CYS A 695 -17.58 -25.75 12.76
CA CYS A 695 -19.02 -25.66 12.96
C CYS A 695 -19.43 -24.46 13.84
N GLU A 696 -18.62 -24.11 14.85
CA GLU A 696 -18.83 -22.93 15.71
C GLU A 696 -18.68 -21.64 14.89
N ILE A 697 -17.57 -21.52 14.14
CA ILE A 697 -17.30 -20.36 13.27
C ILE A 697 -18.40 -20.24 12.19
N GLY A 698 -18.86 -21.35 11.62
CA GLY A 698 -19.99 -21.38 10.69
C GLY A 698 -21.29 -20.84 11.31
N GLN A 699 -21.60 -21.20 12.56
CA GLN A 699 -22.75 -20.66 13.29
C GLN A 699 -22.60 -19.16 13.60
N VAL A 700 -21.38 -18.68 13.88
CA VAL A 700 -21.10 -17.24 14.05
C VAL A 700 -21.37 -16.49 12.76
N SER A 701 -20.85 -16.95 11.62
CA SER A 701 -21.14 -16.38 10.30
C SER A 701 -22.64 -16.39 9.98
N ALA A 702 -23.35 -17.48 10.28
CA ALA A 702 -24.79 -17.56 10.06
C ALA A 702 -25.57 -16.53 10.91
N ARG A 703 -25.19 -16.31 12.18
CA ARG A 703 -25.78 -15.24 13.00
C ARG A 703 -25.52 -13.86 12.41
N CYS A 704 -24.27 -13.55 12.05
CA CYS A 704 -23.89 -12.27 11.44
C CYS A 704 -24.64 -11.98 10.13
N LEU A 705 -24.87 -13.00 9.30
CA LEU A 705 -25.65 -12.90 8.06
C LEU A 705 -27.15 -12.68 8.29
N GLY A 706 -27.67 -13.02 9.48
CA GLY A 706 -29.07 -12.78 9.88
C GLY A 706 -29.32 -11.43 10.55
N GLU A 707 -28.29 -10.61 10.78
CA GLU A 707 -28.43 -9.28 11.41
C GLU A 707 -28.86 -8.18 10.44
N THR A 708 -29.24 -7.02 10.97
CA THR A 708 -29.66 -5.85 10.18
C THR A 708 -28.53 -4.91 9.77
N ASP A 709 -27.32 -5.03 10.33
CA ASP A 709 -26.15 -4.22 9.94
C ASP A 709 -25.45 -4.89 8.73
N PRO A 710 -25.47 -4.27 7.52
CA PRO A 710 -24.84 -4.85 6.33
C PRO A 710 -23.32 -5.00 6.47
N SER A 711 -22.71 -4.22 7.39
CA SER A 711 -21.29 -4.32 7.72
C SER A 711 -20.98 -5.63 8.43
N ILE A 712 -21.87 -6.08 9.33
CA ILE A 712 -21.76 -7.34 10.06
C ILE A 712 -22.07 -8.52 9.11
N GLN A 713 -23.13 -8.42 8.30
CA GLN A 713 -23.44 -9.40 7.24
C GLN A 713 -22.23 -9.63 6.32
N LEU A 714 -21.59 -8.55 5.84
CA LEU A 714 -20.44 -8.59 4.94
C LEU A 714 -19.22 -9.28 5.56
N HIS A 715 -18.96 -9.09 6.85
CA HIS A 715 -17.85 -9.79 7.52
C HIS A 715 -18.21 -11.24 7.89
N GLY A 716 -19.50 -11.54 8.11
CA GLY A 716 -20.01 -12.91 8.22
C GLY A 716 -19.80 -13.71 6.93
N ALA A 717 -20.05 -13.11 5.76
CA ALA A 717 -19.78 -13.70 4.44
C ALA A 717 -18.27 -13.98 4.23
N LYS A 718 -17.41 -12.97 4.41
CA LYS A 718 -15.94 -13.13 4.27
C LYS A 718 -15.36 -14.22 5.17
N LEU A 719 -15.91 -14.40 6.37
CA LEU A 719 -15.48 -15.46 7.29
C LEU A 719 -15.82 -16.86 6.75
N LEU A 720 -16.92 -17.03 6.00
CA LEU A 720 -17.22 -18.27 5.27
C LEU A 720 -16.29 -18.47 4.06
N GLU A 721 -16.00 -17.39 3.31
CA GLU A 721 -15.07 -17.40 2.17
C GLU A 721 -13.66 -17.87 2.57
N GLU A 722 -13.14 -17.38 3.70
CA GLU A 722 -11.83 -17.80 4.24
C GLU A 722 -11.88 -19.24 4.78
N LEU A 723 -13.00 -19.68 5.40
CA LEU A 723 -13.17 -21.08 5.83
C LEU A 723 -13.15 -22.04 4.63
N GLY A 724 -13.94 -21.75 3.59
CA GLY A 724 -13.96 -22.54 2.35
C GLY A 724 -12.60 -22.56 1.66
N THR A 725 -11.93 -21.40 1.62
CA THR A 725 -10.56 -21.27 1.09
C THR A 725 -9.56 -22.11 1.88
N GLY A 726 -9.65 -22.18 3.21
CA GLY A 726 -8.84 -23.05 4.06
C GLY A 726 -9.06 -24.55 3.78
N ILE A 727 -10.31 -24.97 3.62
CA ILE A 727 -10.68 -26.35 3.22
C ILE A 727 -10.10 -26.67 1.83
N ILE A 728 -10.28 -25.78 0.85
CA ILE A 728 -9.71 -25.95 -0.50
C ILE A 728 -8.20 -26.12 -0.45
N GLN A 729 -7.49 -25.34 0.37
CA GLN A 729 -6.04 -25.47 0.50
C GLN A 729 -5.61 -26.85 1.02
N GLN A 730 -6.29 -27.42 2.02
CA GLN A 730 -5.95 -28.76 2.54
C GLN A 730 -6.07 -29.88 1.49
N TYR A 731 -6.93 -29.70 0.50
CA TYR A 731 -7.21 -30.69 -0.55
C TYR A 731 -6.45 -30.44 -1.87
N ARG A 732 -5.56 -29.44 -1.94
CA ARG A 732 -4.66 -29.26 -3.09
C ARG A 732 -3.52 -30.27 -3.08
N ALA A 733 -3.28 -30.92 -4.22
CA ALA A 733 -2.19 -31.89 -4.41
C ALA A 733 -0.76 -31.29 -4.33
N GLU A 734 -0.58 -29.98 -4.22
CA GLU A 734 0.72 -29.36 -3.87
C GLU A 734 0.96 -29.27 -2.36
N ASN A 735 -0.08 -29.35 -1.53
CA ASN A 735 0.04 -29.18 -0.09
C ASN A 735 0.28 -30.51 0.60
N ASN A 736 1.48 -30.66 1.18
CA ASN A 736 1.94 -31.83 1.94
C ASN A 736 1.24 -32.00 3.31
N VAL A 737 -0.06 -31.72 3.40
CA VAL A 737 -0.89 -31.96 4.58
C VAL A 737 -1.30 -33.43 4.62
N PRO A 738 -0.92 -34.20 5.66
CA PRO A 738 -1.32 -35.60 5.80
C PRO A 738 -2.84 -35.75 5.82
N GLU A 739 -3.36 -36.84 5.26
CA GLU A 739 -4.80 -37.04 5.10
C GLU A 739 -5.55 -37.08 6.44
N SER A 740 -4.89 -37.64 7.47
CA SER A 740 -5.35 -37.65 8.87
C SER A 740 -5.46 -36.28 9.54
N SER A 741 -4.91 -35.23 8.92
CA SER A 741 -4.91 -33.85 9.44
C SER A 741 -5.87 -32.91 8.67
N ARG A 742 -6.59 -33.43 7.66
CA ARG A 742 -7.57 -32.68 6.86
C ARG A 742 -8.97 -32.78 7.48
N VAL A 743 -9.81 -31.76 7.28
CA VAL A 743 -11.24 -31.84 7.66
C VAL A 743 -11.92 -32.97 6.86
N PRO A 744 -12.56 -33.96 7.50
CA PRO A 744 -13.21 -35.07 6.79
C PRO A 744 -14.29 -34.60 5.81
N MET A 745 -14.34 -35.21 4.62
CA MET A 745 -15.26 -34.81 3.54
C MET A 745 -16.73 -34.77 3.98
N SER A 746 -17.18 -35.72 4.81
CA SER A 746 -18.54 -35.74 5.37
C SER A 746 -18.85 -34.53 6.25
N GLN A 747 -17.85 -34.00 6.99
CA GLN A 747 -17.98 -32.77 7.77
C GLN A 747 -18.00 -31.54 6.86
N VAL A 748 -17.20 -31.52 5.77
CA VAL A 748 -17.22 -30.45 4.76
C VAL A 748 -18.58 -30.37 4.06
N VAL A 749 -19.15 -31.51 3.63
CA VAL A 749 -20.48 -31.59 3.00
C VAL A 749 -21.58 -31.16 3.97
N LYS A 750 -21.52 -31.60 5.23
CA LYS A 750 -22.46 -31.15 6.28
C LYS A 750 -22.39 -29.64 6.50
N PHE A 751 -21.19 -29.08 6.67
CA PHE A 751 -20.97 -27.64 6.85
C PHE A 751 -21.58 -26.82 5.71
N TRP A 752 -21.30 -27.20 4.45
CA TRP A 752 -21.87 -26.48 3.30
C TRP A 752 -23.37 -26.67 3.17
N THR A 753 -23.92 -27.84 3.54
CA THR A 753 -25.37 -28.05 3.58
C THR A 753 -26.05 -27.12 4.59
N GLU A 754 -25.49 -26.98 5.79
CA GLU A 754 -25.98 -26.05 6.82
C GLU A 754 -25.90 -24.59 6.33
N VAL A 755 -24.75 -24.16 5.81
CA VAL A 755 -24.52 -22.80 5.29
C VAL A 755 -25.47 -22.45 4.13
N LEU A 756 -25.65 -23.35 3.16
CA LEU A 756 -26.50 -23.14 1.97
C LEU A 756 -28.01 -23.28 2.26
N SER A 757 -28.39 -23.90 3.38
CA SER A 757 -29.76 -23.85 3.91
C SER A 757 -30.04 -22.60 4.76
N GLY A 758 -28.99 -21.86 5.13
CA GLY A 758 -29.03 -20.70 6.01
C GLY A 758 -29.15 -19.33 5.31
N PRO A 759 -28.87 -18.23 6.02
CA PRO A 759 -29.12 -16.86 5.54
C PRO A 759 -28.21 -16.37 4.40
N LEU A 760 -27.23 -17.17 3.95
CA LEU A 760 -26.38 -16.82 2.79
C LEU A 760 -27.21 -16.56 1.52
N ASN A 761 -28.35 -17.25 1.36
CA ASN A 761 -29.26 -17.02 0.23
C ASN A 761 -29.89 -15.62 0.24
N GLY A 762 -30.18 -15.08 1.44
CA GLY A 762 -30.64 -13.70 1.59
C GLY A 762 -29.55 -12.69 1.22
N ALA A 763 -28.29 -12.98 1.60
CA ALA A 763 -27.14 -12.15 1.22
C ALA A 763 -26.85 -12.14 -0.30
N LEU A 764 -27.05 -13.28 -0.99
CA LEU A 764 -26.97 -13.37 -2.46
C LEU A 764 -28.06 -12.53 -3.15
N GLN A 765 -29.26 -12.46 -2.58
CA GLN A 765 -30.42 -11.77 -3.15
C GLN A 765 -30.56 -10.28 -2.70
N ASN A 766 -29.64 -9.76 -1.88
CA ASN A 766 -29.72 -8.41 -1.33
C ASN A 766 -29.24 -7.32 -2.32
N GLU A 767 -30.10 -6.94 -3.25
CA GLU A 767 -29.83 -5.89 -4.27
C GLU A 767 -29.45 -4.52 -3.68
N GLN A 768 -29.85 -4.23 -2.43
CA GLN A 768 -29.53 -2.96 -1.76
C GLN A 768 -28.05 -2.88 -1.37
N HIS A 769 -27.36 -4.02 -1.22
CA HIS A 769 -25.97 -4.10 -0.78
C HIS A 769 -25.08 -4.93 -1.71
N PRO A 770 -24.70 -4.39 -2.90
CA PRO A 770 -23.87 -5.10 -3.88
C PRO A 770 -22.51 -5.64 -3.37
N MET A 771 -21.93 -5.00 -2.34
CA MET A 771 -20.71 -5.50 -1.69
C MET A 771 -20.94 -6.82 -0.92
N LEU A 772 -22.13 -7.01 -0.34
CA LEU A 772 -22.53 -8.25 0.31
C LEU A 772 -22.79 -9.34 -0.73
N GLN A 773 -23.54 -9.03 -1.79
CA GLN A 773 -23.76 -9.98 -2.90
C GLN A 773 -22.45 -10.43 -3.53
N THR A 774 -21.49 -9.51 -3.72
CA THR A 774 -20.11 -9.81 -4.18
C THR A 774 -19.45 -10.85 -3.26
N SER A 775 -19.37 -10.58 -1.95
CA SER A 775 -18.73 -11.51 -1.01
C SER A 775 -19.49 -12.84 -0.85
N ALA A 776 -20.81 -12.86 -1.06
CA ALA A 776 -21.60 -14.08 -1.08
C ALA A 776 -21.35 -14.92 -2.35
N CYS A 777 -21.20 -14.30 -3.54
CA CYS A 777 -20.71 -14.98 -4.75
C CYS A 777 -19.28 -15.51 -4.57
N ASP A 778 -18.41 -14.71 -3.94
CA ASP A 778 -17.04 -15.13 -3.65
C ASP A 778 -17.04 -16.31 -2.65
N THR A 779 -17.93 -16.31 -1.65
CA THR A 779 -18.18 -17.45 -0.73
C THR A 779 -18.61 -18.71 -1.48
N LEU A 780 -19.57 -18.64 -2.43
CA LEU A 780 -19.96 -19.81 -3.24
C LEU A 780 -18.76 -20.41 -4.00
N SER A 781 -17.87 -19.56 -4.53
CA SER A 781 -16.66 -20.03 -5.22
C SER A 781 -15.62 -20.71 -4.31
N SER A 782 -15.82 -20.69 -2.99
CA SER A 782 -14.95 -21.35 -1.99
C SER A 782 -15.43 -22.74 -1.57
N ILE A 783 -16.49 -23.26 -2.21
CA ILE A 783 -16.93 -24.65 -2.04
C ILE A 783 -15.94 -25.60 -2.75
N LEU A 784 -15.50 -26.64 -2.04
CA LEU A 784 -14.61 -27.69 -2.58
C LEU A 784 -15.36 -28.56 -3.63
N PRO A 785 -14.80 -28.85 -4.83
CA PRO A 785 -15.51 -29.56 -5.90
C PRO A 785 -16.05 -30.94 -5.48
N GLN A 786 -15.25 -31.69 -4.72
CA GLN A 786 -15.62 -33.01 -4.20
C GLN A 786 -16.75 -32.95 -3.18
N ALA A 787 -16.89 -31.83 -2.45
CA ALA A 787 -17.99 -31.61 -1.53
C ALA A 787 -19.24 -31.12 -2.29
N PHE A 788 -19.09 -30.26 -3.29
CA PHE A 788 -20.19 -29.80 -4.15
C PHE A 788 -20.91 -30.99 -4.81
N ALA A 789 -20.15 -31.94 -5.35
CA ALA A 789 -20.67 -33.18 -5.95
C ALA A 789 -21.48 -34.08 -4.98
N GLN A 790 -21.40 -33.84 -3.67
CA GLN A 790 -22.11 -34.58 -2.61
C GLN A 790 -23.21 -33.74 -1.94
N LEU A 791 -23.44 -32.50 -2.38
CA LEU A 791 -24.60 -31.71 -1.96
C LEU A 791 -25.88 -32.23 -2.65
N PRO A 792 -27.07 -32.06 -2.06
CA PRO A 792 -28.33 -32.41 -2.72
C PRO A 792 -28.50 -31.67 -4.05
N ASP A 793 -29.02 -32.34 -5.08
CA ASP A 793 -29.13 -31.82 -6.46
C ASP A 793 -29.83 -30.45 -6.52
N LYS A 794 -30.88 -30.26 -5.70
CA LYS A 794 -31.60 -28.99 -5.58
C LYS A 794 -30.71 -27.85 -5.08
N THR A 795 -29.77 -28.14 -4.20
CA THR A 795 -28.78 -27.18 -3.67
C THR A 795 -27.68 -26.90 -4.71
N GLN A 796 -27.23 -27.93 -5.45
CA GLN A 796 -26.29 -27.74 -6.57
C GLN A 796 -26.91 -26.82 -7.65
N LEU A 797 -28.15 -27.11 -8.06
CA LEU A 797 -28.90 -26.33 -9.04
C LEU A 797 -29.21 -24.90 -8.55
N MET A 798 -29.52 -24.72 -7.26
CA MET A 798 -29.68 -23.39 -6.66
C MET A 798 -28.41 -22.55 -6.79
N CYS A 799 -27.25 -23.10 -6.45
CA CYS A 799 -25.97 -22.40 -6.58
C CYS A 799 -25.68 -21.99 -8.04
N ILE A 800 -25.93 -22.88 -8.99
CA ILE A 800 -25.74 -22.62 -10.43
C ILE A 800 -26.70 -21.53 -10.92
N THR A 801 -28.00 -21.67 -10.66
CA THR A 801 -29.04 -20.76 -11.16
C THR A 801 -28.92 -19.36 -10.55
N VAL A 802 -28.57 -19.23 -9.27
CA VAL A 802 -28.32 -17.93 -8.62
C VAL A 802 -27.07 -17.26 -9.21
N LEU A 803 -25.97 -17.99 -9.43
CA LEU A 803 -24.78 -17.41 -10.04
C LEU A 803 -25.03 -16.96 -11.49
N LEU A 804 -25.73 -17.75 -12.30
CA LEU A 804 -26.15 -17.37 -13.66
C LEU A 804 -27.01 -16.09 -13.62
N GLY A 805 -28.03 -16.04 -12.77
CA GLY A 805 -28.89 -14.86 -12.61
C GLY A 805 -28.13 -13.59 -12.20
N LEU A 806 -27.21 -13.69 -11.25
CA LEU A 806 -26.41 -12.56 -10.78
C LEU A 806 -25.42 -12.01 -11.81
N THR A 807 -25.12 -12.74 -12.90
CA THR A 807 -24.36 -12.17 -14.03
C THR A 807 -25.12 -11.11 -14.81
N TYR A 808 -26.45 -11.08 -14.72
CA TYR A 808 -27.28 -10.03 -15.34
C TYR A 808 -27.42 -8.78 -14.46
N SER A 809 -26.78 -8.73 -13.29
CA SER A 809 -26.82 -7.55 -12.41
C SER A 809 -26.26 -6.30 -13.09
N GLU A 810 -26.96 -5.18 -12.94
CA GLU A 810 -26.47 -3.85 -13.33
C GLU A 810 -25.23 -3.43 -12.52
N ASN A 811 -25.03 -3.99 -11.32
CA ASN A 811 -23.83 -3.71 -10.55
C ASN A 811 -22.63 -4.52 -11.05
N TYR A 812 -21.64 -3.81 -11.61
CA TYR A 812 -20.45 -4.43 -12.18
C TYR A 812 -19.63 -5.28 -11.18
N LEU A 813 -19.69 -5.01 -9.87
CA LEU A 813 -18.98 -5.80 -8.85
C LEU A 813 -19.61 -7.18 -8.68
N VAL A 814 -20.95 -7.21 -8.55
CA VAL A 814 -21.74 -8.44 -8.43
C VAL A 814 -21.58 -9.29 -9.68
N LYS A 815 -21.74 -8.68 -10.86
CA LYS A 815 -21.49 -9.33 -12.16
C LYS A 815 -20.05 -9.86 -12.26
N THR A 816 -19.04 -9.11 -11.82
CA THR A 816 -17.63 -9.55 -11.82
C THR A 816 -17.42 -10.78 -10.93
N ALA A 817 -18.05 -10.84 -9.75
CA ALA A 817 -17.94 -11.96 -8.82
C ALA A 817 -18.72 -13.19 -9.29
N ALA A 818 -19.95 -13.01 -9.78
CA ALA A 818 -20.79 -14.10 -10.29
C ALA A 818 -20.15 -14.79 -11.51
N VAL A 819 -19.66 -14.01 -12.49
CA VAL A 819 -18.91 -14.54 -13.65
C VAL A 819 -17.64 -15.28 -13.20
N ARG A 820 -16.91 -14.75 -12.21
CA ARG A 820 -15.74 -15.41 -11.62
C ARG A 820 -16.10 -16.75 -10.96
N ALA A 821 -17.22 -16.83 -10.25
CA ALA A 821 -17.65 -18.05 -9.56
C ALA A 821 -18.06 -19.15 -10.57
N LEU A 822 -18.77 -18.80 -11.64
CA LEU A 822 -19.01 -19.72 -12.77
C LEU A 822 -17.69 -20.20 -13.40
N GLY A 823 -16.73 -19.30 -13.59
CA GLY A 823 -15.36 -19.62 -14.02
C GLY A 823 -14.53 -20.47 -13.05
N VAL A 824 -15.03 -20.72 -11.83
CA VAL A 824 -14.51 -21.73 -10.89
C VAL A 824 -15.31 -23.03 -10.98
N TYR A 825 -16.64 -22.95 -11.02
CA TYR A 825 -17.53 -24.11 -11.11
C TYR A 825 -17.32 -24.92 -12.40
N ILE A 826 -16.92 -24.27 -13.51
CA ILE A 826 -16.57 -24.95 -14.76
C ILE A 826 -15.40 -25.94 -14.62
N LEU A 827 -14.56 -25.79 -13.58
CA LEU A 827 -13.46 -26.70 -13.27
C LEU A 827 -13.89 -27.89 -12.39
N PHE A 828 -15.16 -27.96 -11.96
CA PHE A 828 -15.64 -29.03 -11.07
C PHE A 828 -15.91 -30.30 -11.90
N PRO A 829 -15.38 -31.48 -11.52
CA PRO A 829 -15.57 -32.72 -12.29
C PRO A 829 -17.04 -33.09 -12.53
N CYS A 830 -17.91 -32.84 -11.55
CA CYS A 830 -19.35 -33.10 -11.66
C CYS A 830 -20.13 -32.11 -12.56
N LEU A 831 -19.52 -31.00 -12.98
CA LEU A 831 -20.18 -29.96 -13.79
C LEU A 831 -19.56 -29.77 -15.17
N ARG A 832 -18.25 -30.01 -15.31
CA ARG A 832 -17.54 -29.89 -16.59
C ARG A 832 -18.04 -30.84 -17.68
N GLU A 833 -18.60 -31.97 -17.27
CA GLU A 833 -19.14 -33.03 -18.15
C GLU A 833 -20.63 -32.77 -18.49
N ASP A 834 -21.30 -31.83 -17.81
CA ASP A 834 -22.63 -31.36 -18.18
C ASP A 834 -22.55 -30.31 -19.31
N VAL A 835 -22.77 -30.75 -20.54
CA VAL A 835 -22.75 -29.91 -21.75
C VAL A 835 -23.76 -28.75 -21.68
N MET A 836 -24.88 -28.88 -20.96
CA MET A 836 -25.84 -27.79 -20.79
C MET A 836 -25.27 -26.71 -19.86
N PHE A 837 -24.70 -27.09 -18.71
CA PHE A 837 -24.02 -26.15 -17.82
C PHE A 837 -22.81 -25.49 -18.49
N VAL A 838 -22.02 -26.23 -19.27
CA VAL A 838 -20.91 -25.69 -20.07
C VAL A 838 -21.45 -24.68 -21.10
N ALA A 839 -22.54 -24.97 -21.78
CA ALA A 839 -23.14 -24.08 -22.78
C ALA A 839 -23.74 -22.80 -22.17
N ASP A 840 -24.46 -22.89 -21.06
CA ASP A 840 -25.03 -21.73 -20.36
C ASP A 840 -23.93 -20.85 -19.76
N THR A 841 -22.90 -21.47 -19.15
CA THR A 841 -21.71 -20.75 -18.67
C THR A 841 -20.99 -20.06 -19.82
N ALA A 842 -20.80 -20.73 -20.97
CA ALA A 842 -20.18 -20.12 -22.14
C ALA A 842 -20.99 -18.92 -22.66
N ASN A 843 -22.29 -19.05 -22.91
CA ASN A 843 -23.13 -17.94 -23.37
C ASN A 843 -23.10 -16.75 -22.38
N THR A 844 -23.12 -17.03 -21.08
CA THR A 844 -23.02 -16.03 -20.00
C THR A 844 -21.67 -15.30 -20.03
N VAL A 845 -20.57 -16.04 -20.14
CA VAL A 845 -19.21 -15.48 -20.23
C VAL A 845 -19.02 -14.66 -21.51
N LEU A 846 -19.62 -15.08 -22.63
CA LEU A 846 -19.58 -14.34 -23.89
C LEU A 846 -20.33 -13.00 -23.80
N ALA A 847 -21.49 -12.96 -23.14
CA ALA A 847 -22.19 -11.70 -22.86
C ALA A 847 -21.36 -10.77 -21.96
N ALA A 848 -20.71 -11.33 -20.92
CA ALA A 848 -19.84 -10.57 -20.03
C ALA A 848 -18.51 -10.09 -20.68
N LEU A 849 -18.10 -10.67 -21.82
CA LEU A 849 -16.95 -10.22 -22.60
C LEU A 849 -17.21 -8.94 -23.39
N ASP A 850 -18.46 -8.60 -23.71
CA ASP A 850 -18.83 -7.35 -24.36
C ASP A 850 -19.34 -6.28 -23.35
N ASP A 851 -19.22 -6.52 -22.02
CA ASP A 851 -19.65 -5.58 -20.96
C ASP A 851 -18.79 -4.28 -20.94
N ARG A 852 -19.41 -3.17 -20.53
CA ARG A 852 -18.77 -1.84 -20.47
C ARG A 852 -17.59 -1.80 -19.48
N SER A 853 -17.66 -2.55 -18.38
CA SER A 853 -16.66 -2.56 -17.31
C SER A 853 -15.44 -3.41 -17.67
N PRO A 854 -14.21 -2.85 -17.67
CA PRO A 854 -13.00 -3.63 -17.95
C PRO A 854 -12.68 -4.66 -16.86
N ASN A 855 -13.27 -4.54 -15.66
CA ASN A 855 -13.14 -5.53 -14.60
C ASN A 855 -14.00 -6.77 -14.87
N VAL A 856 -15.24 -6.56 -15.36
CA VAL A 856 -16.13 -7.64 -15.80
C VAL A 856 -15.47 -8.38 -16.96
N ARG A 857 -15.07 -7.67 -18.03
CA ARG A 857 -14.41 -8.30 -19.19
C ARG A 857 -13.14 -9.07 -18.82
N ALA A 858 -12.36 -8.59 -17.85
CA ALA A 858 -11.16 -9.30 -17.38
C ALA A 858 -11.49 -10.60 -16.64
N LYS A 859 -12.57 -10.66 -15.87
CA LYS A 859 -13.03 -11.92 -15.24
C LYS A 859 -13.79 -12.81 -16.22
N ALA A 860 -14.50 -12.27 -17.19
CA ALA A 860 -15.09 -13.02 -18.29
C ALA A 860 -14.00 -13.70 -19.14
N ALA A 861 -12.96 -12.98 -19.56
CA ALA A 861 -11.83 -13.57 -20.29
C ALA A 861 -11.10 -14.65 -19.50
N TRP A 862 -10.88 -14.45 -18.19
CA TRP A 862 -10.31 -15.48 -17.31
C TRP A 862 -11.19 -16.74 -17.24
N SER A 863 -12.51 -16.55 -17.10
CA SER A 863 -13.49 -17.64 -17.04
C SER A 863 -13.62 -18.38 -18.37
N LEU A 864 -13.54 -17.67 -19.50
CA LEU A 864 -13.48 -18.29 -20.84
C LEU A 864 -12.22 -19.13 -20.99
N GLY A 865 -11.07 -18.63 -20.51
CA GLY A 865 -9.83 -19.40 -20.45
C GLY A 865 -10.06 -20.72 -19.72
N ASN A 866 -10.50 -20.68 -18.47
CA ASN A 866 -10.77 -21.86 -17.64
C ASN A 866 -11.75 -22.85 -18.31
N LEU A 867 -12.82 -22.34 -18.94
CA LEU A 867 -13.77 -23.15 -19.70
C LEU A 867 -13.08 -23.84 -20.88
N THR A 868 -12.20 -23.15 -21.62
CA THR A 868 -11.48 -23.77 -22.73
C THR A 868 -10.37 -24.73 -22.31
N ASP A 869 -9.74 -24.56 -21.14
CA ASP A 869 -8.85 -25.60 -20.58
C ASP A 869 -9.68 -26.85 -20.28
N THR A 870 -10.87 -26.66 -19.71
CA THR A 870 -11.82 -27.73 -19.37
C THR A 870 -12.24 -28.51 -20.62
N LEU A 871 -12.50 -27.83 -21.75
CA LEU A 871 -12.78 -28.51 -23.04
C LEU A 871 -11.62 -29.43 -23.46
N ILE A 872 -10.36 -29.00 -23.31
CA ILE A 872 -9.19 -29.83 -23.62
C ILE A 872 -9.05 -31.01 -22.67
N VAL A 873 -9.23 -30.80 -21.36
CA VAL A 873 -9.18 -31.90 -20.38
C VAL A 873 -10.27 -32.94 -20.63
N ASN A 874 -11.48 -32.52 -21.01
CA ASN A 874 -12.55 -33.45 -21.39
C ASN A 874 -12.24 -34.18 -22.71
N MET A 875 -11.72 -33.49 -23.73
CA MET A 875 -11.27 -34.10 -24.98
C MET A 875 -10.20 -35.18 -24.75
N GLU A 876 -9.28 -34.97 -23.80
CA GLU A 876 -8.24 -35.94 -23.43
C GLU A 876 -8.74 -37.10 -22.54
N SER A 877 -9.82 -36.93 -21.77
CA SER A 877 -10.25 -37.91 -20.73
C SER A 877 -11.61 -38.57 -20.94
N VAL A 878 -12.52 -37.93 -21.66
CA VAL A 878 -13.85 -38.45 -22.03
C VAL A 878 -13.86 -38.94 -23.49
N GLY A 879 -13.05 -38.32 -24.34
CA GLY A 879 -12.86 -38.72 -25.74
C GLY A 879 -13.72 -37.93 -26.73
N VAL A 880 -13.98 -38.53 -27.90
CA VAL A 880 -14.58 -37.85 -29.06
C VAL A 880 -16.03 -37.42 -28.80
N ASP A 881 -16.80 -38.20 -28.05
CA ASP A 881 -18.24 -37.99 -27.86
C ASP A 881 -18.57 -36.59 -27.30
N PHE A 882 -17.82 -36.12 -26.29
CA PHE A 882 -17.99 -34.76 -25.73
C PHE A 882 -17.69 -33.64 -26.76
N GLN A 883 -16.81 -33.90 -27.72
CA GLN A 883 -16.48 -32.98 -28.81
C GLN A 883 -17.56 -32.96 -29.92
N GLU A 884 -18.37 -34.02 -30.00
CA GLU A 884 -19.54 -34.15 -30.89
C GLU A 884 -20.76 -33.39 -30.35
N GLU A 885 -21.00 -33.47 -29.03
CA GLU A 885 -22.17 -32.88 -28.35
C GLU A 885 -22.15 -31.34 -28.27
N LEU A 886 -20.97 -30.71 -28.26
CA LEU A 886 -20.87 -29.26 -28.14
C LEU A 886 -21.18 -28.53 -29.46
N SER A 887 -22.11 -27.57 -29.40
CA SER A 887 -22.62 -26.87 -30.59
C SER A 887 -21.54 -26.09 -31.36
N ASP A 888 -21.39 -26.40 -32.65
CA ASP A 888 -20.60 -25.62 -33.63
C ASP A 888 -20.89 -24.11 -33.58
N MET A 889 -22.15 -23.72 -33.38
CA MET A 889 -22.54 -22.29 -33.30
C MET A 889 -22.01 -21.62 -32.02
N LEU A 890 -21.90 -22.36 -30.93
CA LEU A 890 -21.29 -21.87 -29.69
C LEU A 890 -19.77 -21.77 -29.84
N LEU A 891 -19.11 -22.81 -30.36
CA LEU A 891 -17.66 -22.79 -30.65
C LEU A 891 -17.27 -21.63 -31.58
N LEU A 892 -18.06 -21.38 -32.62
CA LEU A 892 -17.84 -20.25 -33.54
C LEU A 892 -17.94 -18.90 -32.83
N LYS A 893 -18.96 -18.70 -31.98
CA LYS A 893 -19.12 -17.48 -31.16
C LYS A 893 -17.97 -17.32 -30.16
N MET A 894 -17.52 -18.40 -29.53
CA MET A 894 -16.41 -18.39 -28.58
C MET A 894 -15.10 -17.96 -29.25
N LEU A 895 -14.78 -18.53 -30.41
CA LEU A 895 -13.61 -18.17 -31.20
C LEU A 895 -13.65 -16.68 -31.59
N GLN A 896 -14.78 -16.21 -32.14
CA GLN A 896 -14.96 -14.80 -32.52
C GLN A 896 -14.84 -13.84 -31.33
N ALA A 897 -15.44 -14.17 -30.17
CA ALA A 897 -15.39 -13.32 -28.98
C ALA A 897 -13.99 -13.28 -28.35
N ALA A 898 -13.28 -14.42 -28.30
CA ALA A 898 -11.89 -14.47 -27.86
C ALA A 898 -10.97 -13.66 -28.79
N THR A 899 -11.20 -13.71 -30.12
CA THR A 899 -10.50 -12.86 -31.10
C THR A 899 -10.77 -11.38 -30.86
N ARG A 900 -12.02 -10.96 -30.60
CA ARG A 900 -12.33 -9.56 -30.18
C ARG A 900 -11.62 -9.19 -28.87
N ALA A 901 -11.70 -10.03 -27.84
CA ALA A 901 -11.13 -9.79 -26.52
C ALA A 901 -9.59 -9.73 -26.52
N SER A 902 -8.93 -10.36 -27.49
CA SER A 902 -7.47 -10.24 -27.69
C SER A 902 -7.02 -8.81 -28.03
N ALA A 903 -7.90 -7.94 -28.53
CA ALA A 903 -7.58 -6.55 -28.86
C ALA A 903 -7.64 -5.58 -27.66
N ASP A 904 -8.20 -6.01 -26.52
CA ASP A 904 -8.36 -5.16 -25.32
C ASP A 904 -7.06 -5.09 -24.48
N LYS A 905 -7.13 -4.50 -23.29
CA LYS A 905 -6.04 -4.33 -22.34
C LYS A 905 -5.52 -5.68 -21.83
N ASP A 906 -4.24 -5.70 -21.46
CA ASP A 906 -3.47 -6.92 -21.16
C ASP A 906 -4.08 -7.89 -20.13
N ARG A 907 -4.89 -7.40 -19.17
CA ARG A 907 -5.64 -8.27 -18.23
C ARG A 907 -6.72 -9.13 -18.91
N VAL A 908 -7.36 -8.59 -19.96
CA VAL A 908 -8.36 -9.28 -20.79
C VAL A 908 -7.62 -10.13 -21.82
N LYS A 909 -6.74 -9.49 -22.61
CA LYS A 909 -5.97 -10.07 -23.71
C LYS A 909 -5.19 -11.33 -23.30
N SER A 910 -4.51 -11.33 -22.16
CA SER A 910 -3.72 -12.50 -21.70
C SER A 910 -4.59 -13.76 -21.60
N ASN A 911 -5.80 -13.67 -21.04
CA ASN A 911 -6.69 -14.82 -20.93
C ASN A 911 -7.40 -15.13 -22.25
N ALA A 912 -7.74 -14.10 -23.04
CA ALA A 912 -8.34 -14.26 -24.36
C ALA A 912 -7.44 -15.03 -25.34
N VAL A 913 -6.13 -14.74 -25.39
CA VAL A 913 -5.20 -15.49 -26.27
C VAL A 913 -5.01 -16.94 -25.81
N ARG A 914 -5.04 -17.21 -24.50
CA ARG A 914 -5.04 -18.58 -23.97
C ARG A 914 -6.27 -19.36 -24.47
N ALA A 915 -7.45 -18.75 -24.37
CA ALA A 915 -8.69 -19.33 -24.89
C ALA A 915 -8.66 -19.58 -26.41
N LEU A 916 -8.03 -18.71 -27.20
CA LEU A 916 -7.84 -18.92 -28.64
C LEU A 916 -7.00 -20.17 -28.95
N GLY A 917 -5.87 -20.35 -28.27
CA GLY A 917 -5.01 -21.52 -28.47
C GLY A 917 -5.72 -22.84 -28.16
N ASN A 918 -6.47 -22.86 -27.06
CA ASN A 918 -7.28 -24.01 -26.65
C ASN A 918 -8.43 -24.28 -27.65
N LEU A 919 -9.15 -23.25 -28.10
CA LEU A 919 -10.22 -23.43 -29.10
C LEU A 919 -9.67 -23.93 -30.44
N LEU A 920 -8.55 -23.39 -30.92
CA LEU A 920 -7.88 -23.88 -32.13
C LEU A 920 -7.41 -25.33 -31.99
N HIS A 921 -7.01 -25.75 -30.79
CA HIS A 921 -6.70 -27.16 -30.51
C HIS A 921 -7.95 -28.05 -30.55
N PHE A 922 -9.09 -27.57 -30.04
CA PHE A 922 -10.34 -28.32 -29.87
C PHE A 922 -11.22 -28.44 -31.14
N LEU A 923 -10.90 -27.74 -32.24
CA LEU A 923 -11.73 -27.78 -33.46
C LEU A 923 -11.50 -29.06 -34.31
N ARG A 924 -12.59 -29.75 -34.67
CA ARG A 924 -12.60 -30.95 -35.52
C ARG A 924 -12.38 -30.60 -37.00
N GLN A 925 -11.81 -31.53 -37.79
CA GLN A 925 -11.66 -31.42 -39.25
C GLN A 925 -12.97 -31.03 -39.96
N SER A 926 -14.11 -31.55 -39.49
CA SER A 926 -15.46 -31.24 -39.99
C SER A 926 -15.90 -29.80 -39.73
N GLN A 927 -15.35 -29.14 -38.71
CA GLN A 927 -15.61 -27.72 -38.41
C GLN A 927 -14.64 -26.83 -39.21
N LEU A 928 -13.35 -27.18 -39.23
CA LEU A 928 -12.29 -26.46 -39.95
C LEU A 928 -12.54 -26.35 -41.47
N THR A 929 -13.19 -27.35 -42.06
CA THR A 929 -13.56 -27.36 -43.49
C THR A 929 -14.85 -26.60 -43.81
N ARG A 930 -15.62 -26.13 -42.82
CA ARG A 930 -16.83 -25.32 -43.04
C ARG A 930 -16.45 -23.87 -43.32
N SER A 931 -16.99 -23.30 -44.39
CA SER A 931 -16.78 -21.89 -44.78
C SER A 931 -17.05 -20.87 -43.67
N ALA A 932 -17.99 -21.16 -42.76
CA ALA A 932 -18.29 -20.32 -41.60
C ALA A 932 -17.13 -20.19 -40.59
N PHE A 933 -16.24 -21.19 -40.50
CA PHE A 933 -15.10 -21.21 -39.57
C PHE A 933 -13.80 -20.69 -40.18
N GLN A 934 -13.65 -20.72 -41.51
CA GLN A 934 -12.39 -20.37 -42.19
C GLN A 934 -11.88 -18.97 -41.83
N HIS A 935 -12.68 -17.92 -42.05
CA HIS A 935 -12.24 -16.55 -41.77
C HIS A 935 -12.03 -16.28 -40.26
N PRO A 936 -12.93 -16.69 -39.34
CA PRO A 936 -12.70 -16.55 -37.90
C PRO A 936 -11.49 -17.31 -37.35
N LEU A 937 -11.11 -18.44 -37.97
CA LEU A 937 -9.89 -19.18 -37.64
C LEU A 937 -8.64 -18.42 -38.07
N GLU A 938 -8.61 -17.89 -39.29
CA GLU A 938 -7.48 -17.07 -39.71
C GLU A 938 -7.31 -15.85 -38.81
N ASP A 939 -8.41 -15.17 -38.46
CA ASP A 939 -8.38 -14.00 -37.58
C ASP A 939 -7.93 -14.36 -36.15
N ALA A 940 -8.29 -15.54 -35.64
CA ALA A 940 -7.80 -16.07 -34.38
C ALA A 940 -6.29 -16.28 -34.40
N VAL A 941 -5.74 -16.98 -35.40
CA VAL A 941 -4.28 -17.20 -35.48
C VAL A 941 -3.55 -15.88 -35.73
N ARG A 942 -4.04 -15.04 -36.64
CA ARG A 942 -3.50 -13.69 -36.93
C ARG A 942 -3.47 -12.81 -35.68
N ALA A 943 -4.44 -12.92 -34.78
CA ALA A 943 -4.43 -12.25 -33.48
C ALA A 943 -3.37 -12.81 -32.51
N LEU A 944 -3.16 -14.13 -32.48
CA LEU A 944 -2.07 -14.76 -31.71
C LEU A 944 -0.70 -14.30 -32.20
N VAL A 945 -0.43 -14.38 -33.51
CA VAL A 945 0.83 -13.95 -34.15
C VAL A 945 1.14 -12.48 -33.85
N LYS A 946 0.15 -11.60 -34.08
CA LYS A 946 0.25 -10.17 -33.73
C LYS A 946 0.55 -9.95 -32.25
N THR A 947 0.01 -10.77 -31.36
CA THR A 947 0.24 -10.67 -29.92
C THR A 947 1.66 -11.10 -29.53
N VAL A 948 2.18 -12.19 -30.12
CA VAL A 948 3.56 -12.66 -29.93
C VAL A 948 4.57 -11.59 -30.34
N GLN A 949 4.32 -10.91 -31.47
CA GLN A 949 5.17 -9.83 -32.00
C GLN A 949 5.02 -8.49 -31.26
N SER A 950 3.95 -8.27 -30.48
CA SER A 950 3.64 -6.98 -29.87
C SER A 950 4.51 -6.61 -28.65
N GLU A 951 4.53 -5.31 -28.31
CA GLU A 951 5.10 -4.76 -27.08
C GLU A 951 4.23 -5.03 -25.82
N ALA A 952 3.30 -5.98 -25.87
CA ALA A 952 2.48 -6.34 -24.71
C ALA A 952 3.33 -6.92 -23.57
N THR A 953 2.78 -6.89 -22.35
CA THR A 953 3.45 -7.42 -21.16
C THR A 953 3.90 -8.87 -21.33
N MET A 954 5.01 -9.26 -20.68
CA MET A 954 5.60 -10.59 -20.89
C MET A 954 4.64 -11.76 -20.60
N LYS A 955 3.69 -11.63 -19.65
CA LYS A 955 2.64 -12.64 -19.44
C LYS A 955 1.68 -12.77 -20.64
N VAL A 956 1.34 -11.68 -21.33
CA VAL A 956 0.56 -11.73 -22.57
C VAL A 956 1.34 -12.46 -23.66
N ARG A 957 2.61 -12.11 -23.88
CA ARG A 957 3.45 -12.73 -24.92
C ARG A 957 3.70 -14.22 -24.63
N TRP A 958 3.91 -14.57 -23.36
CA TRP A 958 4.01 -15.96 -22.87
C TRP A 958 2.73 -16.75 -23.15
N ASN A 959 1.56 -16.22 -22.78
CA ASN A 959 0.27 -16.85 -23.07
C ASN A 959 0.04 -17.01 -24.59
N ALA A 960 0.48 -16.05 -25.41
CA ALA A 960 0.34 -16.12 -26.87
C ALA A 960 1.28 -17.15 -27.53
N CYS A 961 2.53 -17.29 -27.06
CA CYS A 961 3.43 -18.35 -27.52
C CYS A 961 2.91 -19.74 -27.11
N TYR A 962 2.45 -19.88 -25.86
CA TYR A 962 1.78 -21.09 -25.38
C TYR A 962 0.53 -21.42 -26.21
N ALA A 963 -0.28 -20.41 -26.56
CA ALA A 963 -1.48 -20.59 -27.36
C ALA A 963 -1.20 -21.05 -28.80
N LEU A 964 -0.16 -20.52 -29.47
CA LEU A 964 0.28 -21.05 -30.77
C LEU A 964 0.75 -22.50 -30.64
N GLY A 965 1.56 -22.82 -29.61
CA GLY A 965 1.99 -24.18 -29.34
C GLY A 965 0.82 -25.15 -29.07
N ASN A 966 -0.20 -24.73 -28.32
CA ASN A 966 -1.37 -25.57 -28.06
C ASN A 966 -2.21 -25.76 -29.33
N ALA A 967 -2.39 -24.70 -30.14
CA ALA A 967 -3.06 -24.81 -31.44
C ALA A 967 -2.34 -25.81 -32.37
N PHE A 968 -1.00 -25.74 -32.45
CA PHE A 968 -0.19 -26.62 -33.30
C PHE A 968 -0.29 -28.12 -32.97
N LYS A 969 -0.86 -28.50 -31.81
CA LYS A 969 -1.16 -29.91 -31.49
C LYS A 969 -2.30 -30.49 -32.32
N ASN A 970 -3.13 -29.66 -32.96
CA ASN A 970 -4.27 -30.13 -33.74
C ASN A 970 -3.81 -30.57 -35.15
N PRO A 971 -3.83 -31.87 -35.48
CA PRO A 971 -3.37 -32.36 -36.78
C PRO A 971 -4.30 -31.97 -37.93
N ALA A 972 -5.50 -31.47 -37.64
CA ALA A 972 -6.46 -31.00 -38.63
C ALA A 972 -6.23 -29.54 -39.06
N LEU A 973 -5.30 -28.81 -38.42
CA LEU A 973 -4.93 -27.45 -38.85
C LEU A 973 -4.03 -27.49 -40.10
N PRO A 974 -4.31 -26.67 -41.13
CA PRO A 974 -3.54 -26.61 -42.38
C PRO A 974 -2.19 -25.88 -42.23
N LEU A 975 -1.30 -26.37 -41.36
CA LEU A 975 0.03 -25.78 -41.11
C LEU A 975 0.95 -25.86 -42.34
N ASP A 976 0.74 -26.84 -43.21
CA ASP A 976 1.44 -27.07 -44.46
C ASP A 976 1.11 -26.04 -45.56
N SER A 977 -0.16 -25.61 -45.61
CA SER A 977 -0.79 -24.99 -46.76
C SER A 977 -1.37 -23.60 -46.51
N ALA A 978 -1.64 -23.24 -45.25
CA ALA A 978 -2.19 -21.92 -44.92
C ALA A 978 -1.13 -20.82 -44.92
N LEU A 979 -1.48 -19.66 -45.51
CA LEU A 979 -0.59 -18.49 -45.59
C LEU A 979 -0.14 -17.98 -44.21
N TRP A 980 -1.03 -17.99 -43.21
CA TRP A 980 -0.72 -17.54 -41.85
C TRP A 980 0.30 -18.43 -41.12
N SER A 981 0.54 -19.67 -41.58
CA SER A 981 1.52 -20.58 -40.98
C SER A 981 2.92 -19.98 -41.01
N HIS A 982 3.31 -19.39 -42.16
CA HIS A 982 4.58 -18.70 -42.32
C HIS A 982 4.81 -17.63 -41.24
N ASP A 983 3.81 -16.77 -41.01
CA ASP A 983 3.90 -15.66 -40.08
C ASP A 983 3.94 -16.13 -38.62
N ALA A 984 3.27 -17.24 -38.32
CA ALA A 984 3.30 -17.87 -36.99
C ALA A 984 4.67 -18.46 -36.65
N PHE A 985 5.29 -19.23 -37.56
CA PHE A 985 6.66 -19.70 -37.37
C PHE A 985 7.65 -18.53 -37.30
N SER A 986 7.54 -17.54 -38.20
CA SER A 986 8.39 -16.35 -38.20
C SER A 986 8.32 -15.56 -36.87
N ALA A 987 7.12 -15.37 -36.32
CA ALA A 987 6.94 -14.74 -35.01
C ALA A 987 7.59 -15.51 -33.86
N LEU A 988 7.45 -16.84 -33.83
CA LEU A 988 8.05 -17.69 -32.80
C LEU A 988 9.58 -17.74 -32.91
N CYS A 989 10.12 -17.79 -34.13
CA CYS A 989 11.56 -17.69 -34.42
C CYS A 989 12.17 -16.36 -33.98
N HIS A 990 11.49 -15.25 -34.27
CA HIS A 990 11.92 -13.92 -33.81
C HIS A 990 11.88 -13.79 -32.28
N VAL A 991 10.89 -14.39 -31.62
CA VAL A 991 10.73 -14.27 -30.16
C VAL A 991 11.66 -15.20 -29.38
N VAL A 992 11.96 -16.40 -29.87
CA VAL A 992 12.91 -17.32 -29.19
C VAL A 992 14.35 -16.78 -29.23
N THR A 993 14.71 -16.03 -30.27
CA THR A 993 16.03 -15.38 -30.43
C THR A 993 16.13 -14.05 -29.69
N SER A 994 15.16 -13.14 -29.85
CA SER A 994 15.31 -11.73 -29.42
C SER A 994 14.67 -11.34 -28.08
N CYS A 995 13.79 -12.17 -27.51
CA CYS A 995 13.05 -11.76 -26.30
C CYS A 995 13.89 -11.88 -25.03
N LYS A 996 14.06 -10.79 -24.28
CA LYS A 996 14.88 -10.78 -23.05
C LYS A 996 14.35 -11.66 -21.91
N ASN A 997 13.06 -11.98 -21.88
CA ASN A 997 12.48 -12.81 -20.81
C ASN A 997 12.55 -14.30 -21.17
N PHE A 998 13.25 -15.08 -20.38
CA PHE A 998 13.55 -16.48 -20.68
C PHE A 998 12.29 -17.36 -20.62
N LYS A 999 11.29 -17.02 -19.79
CA LYS A 999 9.99 -17.73 -19.81
C LYS A 999 9.29 -17.61 -21.17
N VAL A 1000 9.29 -16.44 -21.79
CA VAL A 1000 8.71 -16.25 -23.14
C VAL A 1000 9.51 -17.04 -24.17
N ARG A 1001 10.85 -17.01 -24.12
CA ARG A 1001 11.72 -17.84 -25.00
C ARG A 1001 11.40 -19.33 -24.86
N ILE A 1002 11.26 -19.85 -23.62
CA ILE A 1002 10.90 -21.25 -23.32
C ILE A 1002 9.60 -21.65 -24.02
N LYS A 1003 8.50 -20.87 -23.86
CA LYS A 1003 7.23 -21.22 -24.52
C LYS A 1003 7.29 -21.06 -26.05
N SER A 1004 8.13 -20.15 -26.56
CA SER A 1004 8.37 -20.01 -28.01
C SER A 1004 9.12 -21.22 -28.59
N ALA A 1005 10.18 -21.68 -27.92
CA ALA A 1005 10.92 -22.89 -28.26
C ALA A 1005 10.04 -24.15 -28.20
N ALA A 1006 9.24 -24.29 -27.13
CA ALA A 1006 8.30 -25.39 -26.98
C ALA A 1006 7.27 -25.43 -28.12
N ALA A 1007 6.70 -24.27 -28.51
CA ALA A 1007 5.73 -24.19 -29.61
C ALA A 1007 6.33 -24.62 -30.97
N LEU A 1008 7.59 -24.26 -31.24
CA LEU A 1008 8.31 -24.69 -32.45
C LEU A 1008 8.57 -26.22 -32.50
N ALA A 1009 8.51 -26.90 -31.36
CA ALA A 1009 8.71 -28.34 -31.21
C ALA A 1009 7.41 -29.16 -31.14
N VAL A 1010 6.24 -28.57 -31.40
CA VAL A 1010 4.95 -29.29 -31.38
C VAL A 1010 4.63 -30.04 -32.68
N PRO A 1011 4.82 -29.48 -33.90
CA PRO A 1011 4.35 -30.14 -35.13
C PRO A 1011 5.04 -31.48 -35.38
N SER A 1012 4.25 -32.55 -35.51
CA SER A 1012 4.71 -33.94 -35.62
C SER A 1012 5.16 -34.38 -37.01
N HIS A 1013 4.92 -33.58 -38.04
CA HIS A 1013 5.19 -33.93 -39.44
C HIS A 1013 5.99 -32.82 -40.15
N ARG A 1014 6.93 -33.23 -40.99
CA ARG A 1014 7.83 -32.32 -41.72
C ARG A 1014 7.09 -31.32 -42.61
N GLY A 1015 5.99 -31.72 -43.25
CA GLY A 1015 5.15 -30.83 -44.07
C GLY A 1015 4.60 -29.63 -43.31
N CYS A 1016 4.32 -29.75 -42.00
CA CYS A 1016 3.80 -28.66 -41.18
C CYS A 1016 4.78 -27.49 -41.03
N TYR A 1017 6.08 -27.72 -41.26
CA TYR A 1017 7.12 -26.68 -41.25
C TYR A 1017 7.29 -25.96 -42.59
N GLY A 1018 6.52 -26.32 -43.63
CA GLY A 1018 6.57 -25.69 -44.95
C GLY A 1018 7.78 -26.12 -45.80
N ASP A 1019 8.41 -25.18 -46.50
CA ASP A 1019 9.55 -25.45 -47.37
C ASP A 1019 10.87 -25.58 -46.59
N THR A 1020 11.90 -26.14 -47.23
CA THR A 1020 13.24 -26.33 -46.64
C THR A 1020 13.82 -25.03 -46.07
N LYS A 1021 13.50 -23.87 -46.66
CA LYS A 1021 13.95 -22.57 -46.14
C LYS A 1021 13.28 -22.21 -44.81
N ARG A 1022 11.97 -22.43 -44.67
CA ARG A 1022 11.29 -22.23 -43.38
C ARG A 1022 11.77 -23.23 -42.34
N PHE A 1023 11.96 -24.50 -42.70
CA PHE A 1023 12.51 -25.51 -41.80
C PHE A 1023 13.92 -25.16 -41.29
N SER A 1024 14.84 -24.80 -42.19
CA SER A 1024 16.19 -24.30 -41.86
C SER A 1024 16.14 -23.02 -41.01
N CYS A 1025 15.21 -22.09 -41.29
CA CYS A 1025 15.02 -20.88 -40.47
C CYS A 1025 14.62 -21.20 -39.02
N VAL A 1026 13.75 -22.19 -38.80
CA VAL A 1026 13.40 -22.66 -37.44
C VAL A 1026 14.60 -23.29 -36.76
N TRP A 1027 15.36 -24.13 -37.47
CA TRP A 1027 16.60 -24.75 -36.96
C TRP A 1027 17.61 -23.71 -36.46
N HIS A 1028 18.04 -22.78 -37.32
CA HIS A 1028 19.00 -21.73 -36.96
C HIS A 1028 18.46 -20.82 -35.84
N SER A 1029 17.16 -20.51 -35.83
CA SER A 1029 16.56 -19.70 -34.75
C SER A 1029 16.63 -20.39 -33.38
N LEU A 1030 16.53 -21.72 -33.33
CA LEU A 1030 16.69 -22.49 -32.09
C LEU A 1030 18.18 -22.63 -31.71
N ALA A 1031 19.07 -22.82 -32.68
CA ALA A 1031 20.51 -22.91 -32.47
C ALA A 1031 21.11 -21.58 -31.96
N THR A 1032 20.87 -20.48 -32.65
CA THR A 1032 21.24 -19.12 -32.20
C THR A 1032 20.61 -18.78 -30.84
N ALA A 1033 19.40 -19.27 -30.53
CA ALA A 1033 18.82 -19.08 -29.21
C ALA A 1033 19.49 -19.92 -28.10
N LEU A 1034 20.09 -21.06 -28.45
CA LEU A 1034 20.80 -21.96 -27.54
C LEU A 1034 22.21 -21.42 -27.22
N GLU A 1035 22.91 -20.89 -28.20
CA GLU A 1035 24.17 -20.14 -27.99
C GLU A 1035 23.91 -18.93 -27.08
N ASN A 1036 22.96 -18.07 -27.46
CA ASN A 1036 22.55 -16.89 -26.69
C ASN A 1036 21.65 -17.25 -25.48
N SER A 1037 21.83 -18.41 -24.83
CA SER A 1037 21.04 -18.85 -23.67
C SER A 1037 21.67 -18.49 -22.31
N GLU A 1038 22.96 -18.17 -22.30
CA GLU A 1038 23.71 -17.76 -21.10
C GLU A 1038 23.93 -16.23 -21.05
N ASP A 1039 23.82 -15.54 -22.20
CA ASP A 1039 23.85 -14.08 -22.32
C ASP A 1039 22.60 -13.40 -21.72
N THR A 1040 22.64 -13.09 -20.42
CA THR A 1040 21.68 -12.19 -19.77
C THR A 1040 22.34 -11.25 -18.77
N ASN A 1041 21.96 -9.98 -18.86
CA ASN A 1041 22.32 -8.95 -17.87
C ASN A 1041 21.33 -8.90 -16.69
N ASP A 1042 20.27 -9.72 -16.70
CA ASP A 1042 19.29 -9.82 -15.61
C ASP A 1042 19.49 -11.12 -14.80
N PHE A 1043 19.98 -10.96 -13.57
CA PHE A 1043 20.21 -12.05 -12.63
C PHE A 1043 18.92 -12.82 -12.26
N LEU A 1044 17.74 -12.19 -12.33
CA LEU A 1044 16.46 -12.83 -12.03
C LEU A 1044 15.94 -13.72 -13.16
N GLU A 1045 16.49 -13.61 -14.37
CA GLU A 1045 16.26 -14.53 -15.50
C GLU A 1045 17.25 -15.71 -15.49
N TYR A 1046 18.43 -15.59 -14.88
CA TYR A 1046 19.46 -16.63 -14.87
C TYR A 1046 18.97 -17.99 -14.32
N ARG A 1047 18.07 -17.95 -13.31
CA ARG A 1047 17.40 -19.15 -12.76
C ARG A 1047 16.56 -19.93 -13.79
N TYR A 1048 16.21 -19.33 -14.92
CA TYR A 1048 15.48 -19.98 -16.02
C TYR A 1048 16.40 -20.40 -17.18
N SER A 1049 17.72 -20.13 -17.11
CA SER A 1049 18.69 -20.50 -18.15
C SER A 1049 18.77 -22.01 -18.38
N ALA A 1050 18.67 -22.82 -17.32
CA ALA A 1050 18.70 -24.27 -17.39
C ALA A 1050 17.45 -24.82 -18.11
N SER A 1051 16.26 -24.34 -17.72
CA SER A 1051 14.98 -24.69 -18.38
C SER A 1051 14.97 -24.26 -19.85
N LEU A 1052 15.52 -23.08 -20.17
CA LEU A 1052 15.66 -22.59 -21.54
C LEU A 1052 16.57 -23.50 -22.39
N ARG A 1053 17.77 -23.81 -21.91
CA ARG A 1053 18.69 -24.74 -22.58
C ARG A 1053 18.07 -26.13 -22.77
N HIS A 1054 17.34 -26.63 -21.78
CA HIS A 1054 16.62 -27.90 -21.85
C HIS A 1054 15.56 -27.91 -22.97
N THR A 1055 14.67 -26.91 -23.01
CA THR A 1055 13.62 -26.82 -24.04
C THR A 1055 14.19 -26.61 -25.44
N LEU A 1056 15.25 -25.81 -25.58
CA LEU A 1056 15.93 -25.60 -26.87
C LEU A 1056 16.63 -26.88 -27.37
N SER A 1057 17.31 -27.61 -26.49
CA SER A 1057 17.92 -28.92 -26.78
C SER A 1057 16.85 -29.93 -27.25
N GLN A 1058 15.72 -29.99 -26.53
CA GLN A 1058 14.58 -30.83 -26.90
C GLN A 1058 14.01 -30.45 -28.28
N ALA A 1059 13.91 -29.16 -28.59
CA ALA A 1059 13.39 -28.66 -29.86
C ALA A 1059 14.30 -28.98 -31.07
N LEU A 1060 15.63 -28.85 -30.92
CA LEU A 1060 16.58 -29.26 -31.96
C LEU A 1060 16.54 -30.77 -32.21
N LEU A 1061 16.49 -31.58 -31.15
CA LEU A 1061 16.33 -33.04 -31.28
C LEU A 1061 15.00 -33.43 -31.92
N HIS A 1062 13.92 -32.69 -31.66
CA HIS A 1062 12.62 -32.88 -32.33
C HIS A 1062 12.74 -32.65 -33.84
N LEU A 1063 13.37 -31.56 -34.29
CA LEU A 1063 13.59 -31.28 -35.71
C LEU A 1063 14.39 -32.39 -36.41
N LEU A 1064 15.46 -32.91 -35.79
CA LEU A 1064 16.20 -34.07 -36.31
C LEU A 1064 15.36 -35.35 -36.39
N SER A 1065 14.35 -35.49 -35.52
CA SER A 1065 13.45 -36.65 -35.52
C SER A 1065 12.36 -36.59 -36.60
N VAL A 1066 12.06 -35.41 -37.16
CA VAL A 1066 11.07 -35.23 -38.24
C VAL A 1066 11.67 -34.93 -39.62
N SER A 1067 12.91 -34.45 -39.73
CA SER A 1067 13.55 -34.00 -40.98
C SER A 1067 13.57 -35.04 -42.13
N GLU A 1068 13.63 -34.57 -43.36
CA GLU A 1068 13.63 -35.36 -44.61
C GLU A 1068 14.94 -35.18 -45.41
N PRO A 1069 15.23 -36.00 -46.45
CA PRO A 1069 16.47 -35.90 -47.24
C PRO A 1069 16.79 -34.48 -47.74
N GLN A 1070 15.76 -33.77 -48.21
CA GLN A 1070 15.79 -32.38 -48.65
C GLN A 1070 16.28 -31.36 -47.59
N ASP A 1071 16.28 -31.69 -46.30
CA ASP A 1071 16.78 -30.83 -45.22
C ASP A 1071 18.28 -31.07 -44.93
N MET A 1072 18.80 -32.24 -45.31
CA MET A 1072 20.12 -32.71 -44.92
C MET A 1072 21.27 -31.77 -45.35
N PRO A 1073 21.27 -31.11 -46.53
CA PRO A 1073 22.32 -30.17 -46.90
C PRO A 1073 22.43 -28.98 -45.93
N ALA A 1074 21.28 -28.43 -45.49
CA ALA A 1074 21.24 -27.28 -44.58
C ALA A 1074 21.61 -27.68 -43.14
N LEU A 1075 21.06 -28.80 -42.65
CA LEU A 1075 21.40 -29.35 -41.33
C LEU A 1075 22.88 -29.76 -41.24
N GLY A 1076 23.41 -30.41 -42.28
CA GLY A 1076 24.81 -30.80 -42.36
C GLY A 1076 25.77 -29.60 -42.39
N ALA A 1077 25.45 -28.56 -43.16
CA ALA A 1077 26.23 -27.33 -43.19
C ALA A 1077 26.28 -26.61 -41.82
N SER A 1078 25.16 -26.58 -41.09
CA SER A 1078 25.07 -26.09 -39.71
C SER A 1078 25.94 -26.91 -38.74
N LEU A 1079 25.75 -28.24 -38.73
CA LEU A 1079 26.42 -29.14 -37.78
C LEU A 1079 27.92 -29.31 -38.05
N ALA A 1080 28.40 -29.02 -39.26
CA ALA A 1080 29.84 -28.95 -39.57
C ALA A 1080 30.52 -27.63 -39.15
N GLY A 1081 29.74 -26.58 -38.86
CA GLY A 1081 30.23 -25.24 -38.53
C GLY A 1081 30.58 -25.03 -37.03
N GLU A 1082 30.71 -23.76 -36.64
CA GLU A 1082 30.81 -23.38 -35.22
C GLU A 1082 29.49 -23.66 -34.48
N GLU A 1083 28.35 -23.39 -35.13
CA GLU A 1083 26.98 -23.62 -34.61
C GLU A 1083 26.82 -25.08 -34.15
N GLY A 1084 27.30 -26.05 -34.95
CA GLY A 1084 27.37 -27.46 -34.59
C GLY A 1084 28.17 -27.77 -33.31
N ARG A 1085 29.26 -27.04 -33.03
CA ARG A 1085 30.06 -27.23 -31.80
C ARG A 1085 29.28 -26.78 -30.57
N GLY A 1086 28.65 -25.61 -30.62
CA GLY A 1086 27.78 -25.09 -29.55
C GLY A 1086 26.60 -26.05 -29.28
N ILE A 1087 25.92 -26.48 -30.34
CA ILE A 1087 24.85 -27.48 -30.25
C ILE A 1087 25.35 -28.77 -29.57
N LYS A 1088 26.51 -29.32 -29.97
CA LYS A 1088 27.05 -30.56 -29.39
C LYS A 1088 27.24 -30.43 -27.87
N GLU A 1089 27.86 -29.34 -27.41
CA GLU A 1089 28.17 -29.11 -26.00
C GLU A 1089 26.92 -29.05 -25.12
N HIS A 1090 25.88 -28.33 -25.58
CA HIS A 1090 24.60 -28.25 -24.88
C HIS A 1090 23.79 -29.55 -24.93
N LEU A 1091 23.79 -30.26 -26.07
CA LEU A 1091 23.08 -31.54 -26.20
C LEU A 1091 23.70 -32.64 -25.32
N VAL A 1092 25.03 -32.73 -25.21
CA VAL A 1092 25.69 -33.67 -24.29
C VAL A 1092 25.30 -33.40 -22.83
N ARG A 1093 25.24 -32.12 -22.42
CA ARG A 1093 24.73 -31.73 -21.10
C ARG A 1093 23.27 -32.16 -20.90
N TYR A 1094 22.40 -31.92 -21.88
CA TYR A 1094 20.97 -32.28 -21.83
C TYR A 1094 20.74 -33.81 -21.74
N LEU A 1095 21.58 -34.61 -22.40
CA LEU A 1095 21.49 -36.08 -22.37
C LEU A 1095 22.06 -36.68 -21.08
N ARG A 1096 23.15 -36.11 -20.53
CA ARG A 1096 23.76 -36.56 -19.27
C ARG A 1096 23.03 -36.08 -18.00
N ALA A 1097 22.23 -35.02 -18.07
CA ALA A 1097 21.61 -34.42 -16.88
C ALA A 1097 20.50 -35.29 -16.26
N GLU A 1098 20.78 -35.83 -15.08
CA GLU A 1098 19.78 -36.33 -14.13
C GLU A 1098 18.85 -35.20 -13.68
N GLU A 1099 17.60 -35.53 -13.32
CA GLU A 1099 16.53 -34.55 -13.08
C GLU A 1099 16.59 -33.96 -11.67
N GLY A 1100 17.40 -32.91 -11.49
CA GLY A 1100 17.42 -32.07 -10.29
C GLY A 1100 17.34 -30.59 -10.64
N GLY A 1101 16.24 -29.91 -10.25
CA GLY A 1101 16.14 -28.46 -10.46
C GLY A 1101 14.75 -27.80 -10.52
N GLU A 1102 13.63 -28.49 -10.29
CA GLU A 1102 12.30 -27.81 -10.16
C GLU A 1102 12.08 -27.14 -8.78
N GLU A 1103 13.08 -26.42 -8.27
CA GLU A 1103 12.89 -25.51 -7.12
C GLU A 1103 12.54 -24.10 -7.62
N GLY A 1104 11.24 -23.76 -7.70
CA GLY A 1104 10.81 -22.36 -7.83
C GLY A 1104 9.65 -22.04 -8.79
N THR A 1105 8.65 -22.90 -8.92
CA THR A 1105 7.44 -22.66 -9.72
C THR A 1105 6.14 -22.80 -8.92
N GLU A 1106 5.92 -21.88 -7.98
CA GLU A 1106 4.58 -21.68 -7.40
C GLU A 1106 3.56 -21.32 -8.50
N GLY A 1107 2.57 -22.20 -8.71
CA GLY A 1107 1.29 -21.84 -9.31
C GLY A 1107 1.22 -21.61 -10.83
N GLU A 1108 1.56 -22.59 -11.66
CA GLU A 1108 0.99 -22.75 -13.02
C GLU A 1108 1.20 -24.20 -13.55
N LYS A 1109 0.43 -25.16 -13.01
CA LYS A 1109 0.40 -26.57 -13.46
C LYS A 1109 -0.29 -26.71 -14.82
N ASP A 1110 0.45 -26.53 -15.91
CA ASP A 1110 -0.02 -26.88 -17.28
C ASP A 1110 1.11 -27.23 -18.27
N THR A 1111 2.28 -27.62 -17.75
CA THR A 1111 3.34 -28.22 -18.57
C THR A 1111 3.56 -29.68 -18.20
N ARG A 1112 2.56 -30.52 -18.47
CA ARG A 1112 2.73 -31.98 -18.56
C ARG A 1112 3.45 -32.34 -19.87
N GLY A 1113 4.66 -31.81 -20.05
CA GLY A 1113 5.58 -32.31 -21.06
C GLY A 1113 6.18 -33.62 -20.57
N ASP A 1114 6.34 -34.60 -21.46
CA ASP A 1114 6.91 -35.89 -21.10
C ASP A 1114 8.34 -35.73 -20.55
N SER A 1115 8.50 -35.91 -19.23
CA SER A 1115 9.79 -35.90 -18.53
C SER A 1115 10.55 -37.20 -18.84
N PHE A 1116 11.18 -37.26 -20.02
CA PHE A 1116 12.01 -38.40 -20.39
C PHE A 1116 13.27 -38.42 -19.55
N ASN A 1117 13.51 -39.54 -18.86
CA ASN A 1117 14.77 -39.77 -18.16
C ASN A 1117 15.94 -39.87 -19.17
N PRO A 1118 17.22 -39.72 -18.73
CA PRO A 1118 18.38 -39.78 -19.62
C PRO A 1118 18.40 -40.98 -20.58
N GLN A 1119 18.04 -42.18 -20.11
CA GLN A 1119 17.99 -43.40 -20.92
C GLN A 1119 16.92 -43.34 -22.02
N GLN A 1120 15.77 -42.73 -21.74
CA GLN A 1120 14.69 -42.51 -22.73
C GLN A 1120 15.08 -41.44 -23.76
N ARG A 1121 15.80 -40.38 -23.34
CA ARG A 1121 16.36 -39.36 -24.25
C ARG A 1121 17.36 -40.01 -25.23
N ILE A 1122 18.28 -40.82 -24.72
CA ILE A 1122 19.27 -41.58 -25.52
C ILE A 1122 18.56 -42.57 -26.47
N ARG A 1123 17.56 -43.32 -26.01
CA ARG A 1123 16.78 -44.24 -26.87
C ARG A 1123 16.08 -43.52 -28.02
N ARG A 1124 15.47 -42.35 -27.79
CA ARG A 1124 14.86 -41.52 -28.85
C ARG A 1124 15.89 -41.03 -29.86
N LEU A 1125 17.12 -40.73 -29.41
CA LEU A 1125 18.21 -40.34 -30.29
C LEU A 1125 18.69 -41.52 -31.17
N GLN A 1126 18.84 -42.71 -30.59
CA GLN A 1126 19.16 -43.93 -31.34
C GLN A 1126 18.09 -44.24 -32.41
N GLN A 1127 16.81 -44.09 -32.07
CA GLN A 1127 15.70 -44.22 -33.03
C GLN A 1127 15.79 -43.17 -34.16
N THR A 1128 16.16 -41.94 -33.84
CA THR A 1128 16.35 -40.86 -34.82
C THR A 1128 17.51 -41.16 -35.78
N LEU A 1129 18.66 -41.63 -35.26
CA LEU A 1129 19.80 -42.03 -36.08
C LEU A 1129 19.47 -43.22 -37.01
N LEU A 1130 18.76 -44.24 -36.50
CA LEU A 1130 18.31 -45.38 -37.30
C LEU A 1130 17.36 -44.95 -38.43
N ARG A 1131 16.42 -44.03 -38.14
CA ARG A 1131 15.53 -43.43 -39.15
C ARG A 1131 16.31 -42.70 -40.24
N LEU A 1132 17.25 -41.84 -39.86
CA LEU A 1132 18.05 -41.03 -40.79
C LEU A 1132 18.95 -41.87 -41.69
N LYS A 1133 19.59 -42.92 -41.14
CA LYS A 1133 20.35 -43.90 -41.95
C LYS A 1133 19.47 -44.65 -42.95
N GLY A 1134 18.24 -45.00 -42.55
CA GLY A 1134 17.28 -45.74 -43.37
C GLY A 1134 16.55 -44.92 -44.44
N LEU A 1135 16.84 -43.62 -44.58
CA LEU A 1135 16.36 -42.83 -45.73
C LEU A 1135 17.00 -43.35 -47.03
N GLU A 1136 16.32 -43.17 -48.16
CA GLU A 1136 16.86 -43.50 -49.48
C GLU A 1136 18.03 -42.56 -49.86
N GLU A 1137 18.72 -42.85 -50.98
CA GLU A 1137 19.81 -42.01 -51.50
C GLU A 1137 19.22 -40.82 -52.28
N GLY A 1138 19.46 -39.60 -51.79
CA GLY A 1138 18.83 -38.36 -52.30
C GLY A 1138 19.61 -37.68 -53.43
N GLY A 1139 20.85 -38.11 -53.67
CA GLY A 1139 21.78 -37.46 -54.58
C GLY A 1139 22.84 -36.65 -53.84
N GLY A 1140 23.97 -36.42 -54.53
CA GLY A 1140 25.28 -36.13 -53.92
C GLY A 1140 25.49 -34.81 -53.16
N GLU A 1141 24.44 -34.08 -52.78
CA GLU A 1141 24.48 -33.06 -51.72
C GLU A 1141 23.62 -33.47 -50.51
N GLU A 1142 22.45 -34.06 -50.72
CA GLU A 1142 21.62 -34.64 -49.66
C GLU A 1142 22.34 -35.80 -48.96
N ASP A 1143 22.98 -36.68 -49.73
CA ASP A 1143 23.74 -37.82 -49.18
C ASP A 1143 24.93 -37.37 -48.33
N LYS A 1144 25.63 -36.30 -48.73
CA LYS A 1144 26.73 -35.71 -47.93
C LYS A 1144 26.20 -35.05 -46.66
N GLY A 1145 25.07 -34.34 -46.75
CA GLY A 1145 24.39 -33.79 -45.58
C GLY A 1145 24.00 -34.90 -44.60
N LYS A 1146 23.44 -36.00 -45.12
CA LYS A 1146 23.01 -37.19 -44.38
C LYS A 1146 24.18 -37.89 -43.68
N GLU A 1147 25.34 -38.01 -44.34
CA GLU A 1147 26.59 -38.48 -43.73
C GLU A 1147 27.02 -37.59 -42.56
N VAL A 1148 27.06 -36.27 -42.74
CA VAL A 1148 27.46 -35.31 -41.69
C VAL A 1148 26.50 -35.35 -40.49
N VAL A 1149 25.18 -35.31 -40.72
CA VAL A 1149 24.17 -35.37 -39.66
C VAL A 1149 24.23 -36.72 -38.92
N SER A 1150 24.42 -37.83 -39.64
CA SER A 1150 24.54 -39.17 -39.03
C SER A 1150 25.82 -39.29 -38.18
N SER A 1151 26.95 -38.81 -38.70
CA SER A 1151 28.24 -38.78 -37.99
C SER A 1151 28.17 -37.94 -36.73
N PHE A 1152 27.55 -36.75 -36.78
CA PHE A 1152 27.30 -35.90 -35.61
C PHE A 1152 26.49 -36.64 -34.53
N LEU A 1153 25.45 -37.38 -34.92
CA LEU A 1153 24.61 -38.14 -33.98
C LEU A 1153 25.32 -39.37 -33.39
N GLU A 1154 26.16 -40.06 -34.17
CA GLU A 1154 27.03 -41.14 -33.66
C GLU A 1154 28.05 -40.63 -32.65
N ASP A 1155 28.72 -39.53 -32.98
CA ASP A 1155 29.68 -38.85 -32.09
C ASP A 1155 29.00 -38.36 -30.81
N LEU A 1156 27.78 -37.78 -30.91
CA LEU A 1156 27.00 -37.37 -29.74
C LEU A 1156 26.61 -38.57 -28.85
N LEU A 1157 26.16 -39.68 -29.44
CA LEU A 1157 25.84 -40.91 -28.70
C LEU A 1157 27.08 -41.47 -27.99
N LYS A 1158 28.20 -41.62 -28.70
CA LYS A 1158 29.47 -42.08 -28.12
C LYS A 1158 29.95 -41.17 -26.99
N THR A 1159 29.84 -39.85 -27.16
CA THR A 1159 30.16 -38.84 -26.12
C THR A 1159 29.23 -38.95 -24.89
N CYS A 1160 28.10 -39.64 -24.98
CA CYS A 1160 27.20 -39.92 -23.85
C CYS A 1160 27.37 -41.34 -23.26
N GLU A 1161 28.08 -42.25 -23.94
CA GLU A 1161 28.39 -43.60 -23.44
C GLU A 1161 29.76 -43.67 -22.74
N GLU A 1162 30.69 -42.77 -23.06
CA GLU A 1162 31.93 -42.57 -22.30
C GLU A 1162 31.62 -41.91 -20.93
N PRO A 1163 32.06 -42.46 -19.78
CA PRO A 1163 31.66 -42.00 -18.44
C PRO A 1163 32.22 -40.61 -18.07
#